data_AF-A0A8H7B7W0-F1
#
_entry.id   AF-A0A8H7B7W0-F1
#
_cell.length_a   1.000
_cell.length_b   1.000
_cell.length_c   1.000
_cell.angle_alpha   90.00
_cell.angle_beta   90.00
_cell.angle_gamma   90.00
#
_symmetry.space_group_name_H-M   'P 1'
#
loop_
_entity.id
_entity.type
_entity.pdbx_description
1 polymer ?
#
loop_
_entity_poly.entity_id
_entity_poly.type
_entity_poly.pdbx_seq_one_letter_code
_entity_poly.pdbx_strand_id
1 'polypeptide(L)'
;MATVEKPSAHEAEHISDTSIDHAVAYEGGKETGLSDAHLCSDADNKRILRKTDIWMLSLLCMVYFLQSADKGIIGLTAVYGLKEDAHLVGNDYSNIGNIGYYAQLGVQPLAAWILVKLRYRHVLPVIITCWGISVAGGLGGSRNYAGLLASRFFLGAFEAAVIPLFSMITIAFYRRSEQPFRVACWYSCYGLSTLISAPIVYGFGRIHSSTLYRYQIVYLFFGLLTIVIGLITYWWAHDSPGEARFLSPEDRLKAVDRLKANQQGIVSHKFNWKHVIEAVTELKYWLYMIMVIAVNAGASVSSVFGSIILRNLAGFSADEAVLLNMPFGALQFVSILAASYLAYRFKRKSPFLLGLVTIVIVGVALMVALPKIPSNKGGLLAGYYLIAFVYAINPLLISWMGANCAGQTKKAIYYTSFNAGNSIGNIITPYIFDAKFAPQYVNALKGILAIWCILWGVVIAQIVLIAWMQKKKCDQREAAGLPRDPIDYSMSGHFHEAGAEVHGENGLQDMTDKENIYFHELSPTSSFRAFQSSYCPSCSQDAPKPYILKLVNPPPTKANDEGHSRKILSYQVEQYFYSHLALQLPATLPVAKCLASINKHNTDGTSMTAMLLSDLRQQYPVAGEKRNVLTTIQAHAALDWLSGFHGFWWSRVKSLNSSSLVLPPLEEVKRDGQDASNKSVWLNGGYTYLATRRKEYDSLAADYDSEWNEPLTEWADDEDVSISEIAAAFLSPKAVGWTPIEGYQTLIHGDVKSENMFTSSSGEEVAFYDFQYVGLGLGVCDLAKFFTCSVPLNMLVADSHIPSELSMQEGERQLLERYWKRLVEVGKQEYTWSIFVRHWETALVDWLRFQASWGFWGNTDWLEARVRSILKDQEWRDALISNVDKTSISNQREASG
;
A
#
# COMPACT_ATOMS: atom_id res chain seq x y z
N MET A 1 -13.47 1.05 33.64
CA MET A 1 -14.44 1.95 32.95
C MET A 1 -13.75 3.28 32.74
N ALA A 2 -13.23 3.52 31.54
CA ALA A 2 -12.77 4.84 31.11
C ALA A 2 -13.46 5.07 29.77
N THR A 3 -14.32 6.09 29.73
CA THR A 3 -15.08 6.54 28.57
C THR A 3 -14.12 6.97 27.46
N VAL A 4 -14.21 6.28 26.32
CA VAL A 4 -13.54 6.69 25.08
C VAL A 4 -14.32 7.88 24.54
N GLU A 5 -13.76 9.09 24.66
CA GLU A 5 -14.30 10.27 23.99
C GLU A 5 -14.15 10.10 22.47
N LYS A 6 -15.25 10.37 21.74
CA LYS A 6 -15.23 10.52 20.28
C LYS A 6 -14.34 11.72 19.92
N PRO A 7 -13.52 11.63 18.84
CA PRO A 7 -12.77 12.79 18.38
C PRO A 7 -13.73 13.90 17.94
N SER A 8 -13.36 15.16 18.20
CA SER A 8 -14.15 16.33 17.80
C SER A 8 -14.04 16.56 16.29
N ALA A 9 -15.05 17.22 15.70
CA ALA A 9 -15.17 17.48 14.27
C ALA A 9 -13.91 18.12 13.64
N HIS A 10 -13.15 18.89 14.43
CA HIS A 10 -11.90 19.54 13.99
C HIS A 10 -10.72 18.57 13.79
N GLU A 11 -10.72 17.39 14.40
CA GLU A 11 -9.66 16.38 14.17
C GLU A 11 -9.89 15.55 12.90
N ALA A 12 -11.11 15.55 12.36
CA ALA A 12 -11.43 14.91 11.07
C ALA A 12 -11.05 15.79 9.87
N GLU A 13 -11.16 17.12 9.98
CA GLU A 13 -10.93 18.07 8.88
C GLU A 13 -9.47 18.11 8.38
N HIS A 14 -8.47 18.03 9.25
CA HIS A 14 -7.08 18.11 8.79
C HIS A 14 -6.53 16.82 8.17
N ILE A 15 -7.16 15.68 8.45
CA ILE A 15 -6.84 14.40 7.81
C ILE A 15 -7.54 14.30 6.45
N SER A 16 -8.72 14.91 6.30
CA SER A 16 -9.38 15.03 5.00
C SER A 16 -8.63 15.95 4.04
N ASP A 17 -7.99 17.02 4.51
CA ASP A 17 -7.32 18.00 3.64
C ASP A 17 -6.21 17.41 2.75
N THR A 18 -5.44 16.41 3.21
CA THR A 18 -4.38 15.80 2.37
C THR A 18 -4.96 14.87 1.31
N SER A 19 -6.10 14.21 1.60
CA SER A 19 -6.86 13.44 0.60
C SER A 19 -7.63 14.35 -0.36
N ILE A 20 -8.10 15.50 0.12
CA ILE A 20 -8.76 16.55 -0.66
C ILE A 20 -7.74 17.20 -1.59
N ASP A 21 -6.51 17.50 -1.17
CA ASP A 21 -5.49 18.09 -2.06
C ASP A 21 -5.07 17.10 -3.19
N HIS A 22 -5.08 15.79 -2.94
CA HIS A 22 -4.94 14.76 -3.98
C HIS A 22 -6.13 14.70 -4.94
N ALA A 23 -7.34 14.97 -4.45
CA ALA A 23 -8.56 15.04 -5.25
C ALA A 23 -8.67 16.37 -6.02
N VAL A 24 -8.27 17.50 -5.44
CA VAL A 24 -8.30 18.86 -6.02
C VAL A 24 -7.24 19.01 -7.10
N ALA A 25 -6.03 18.45 -6.92
CA ALA A 25 -5.05 18.39 -8.00
C ALA A 25 -5.47 17.46 -9.15
N TYR A 26 -6.34 16.49 -8.86
CA TYR A 26 -6.94 15.58 -9.84
C TYR A 26 -8.13 16.22 -10.56
N GLU A 27 -8.98 16.98 -9.86
CA GLU A 27 -10.10 17.75 -10.41
C GLU A 27 -9.62 18.97 -11.22
N GLY A 28 -8.64 19.72 -10.74
CA GLY A 28 -8.03 20.82 -11.50
C GLY A 28 -7.27 20.36 -12.75
N GLY A 29 -6.86 19.08 -12.79
CA GLY A 29 -6.34 18.43 -14.00
C GLY A 29 -7.44 18.04 -15.00
N LYS A 30 -8.60 17.59 -14.51
CA LYS A 30 -9.79 17.28 -15.33
C LYS A 30 -10.37 18.50 -16.02
N GLU A 31 -10.38 19.66 -15.38
CA GLU A 31 -10.89 20.92 -15.98
C GLU A 31 -10.08 21.41 -17.19
N THR A 32 -8.84 20.94 -17.39
CA THR A 32 -7.99 21.34 -18.52
C THR A 32 -8.09 20.44 -19.77
N GLY A 33 -9.03 19.49 -19.82
CA GLY A 33 -9.31 18.72 -21.02
C GLY A 33 -8.24 17.70 -21.42
N LEU A 34 -7.45 17.20 -20.46
CA LEU A 34 -6.48 16.11 -20.70
C LEU A 34 -7.09 14.74 -20.33
N SER A 35 -7.93 14.19 -21.21
CA SER A 35 -8.39 12.81 -21.12
C SER A 35 -7.37 11.80 -21.70
N ASP A 36 -7.23 10.67 -21.01
CA ASP A 36 -6.80 9.33 -21.48
C ASP A 36 -5.45 9.07 -22.18
N ALA A 37 -4.50 10.01 -22.28
CA ALA A 37 -3.22 9.76 -22.96
C ALA A 37 -2.03 9.26 -22.11
N HIS A 38 -2.17 8.98 -20.80
CA HIS A 38 -0.98 8.89 -19.93
C HIS A 38 -0.84 7.62 -19.07
N LEU A 39 -0.85 6.45 -19.72
CA LEU A 39 -0.14 5.28 -19.19
C LEU A 39 1.34 5.65 -19.00
N CYS A 40 1.82 5.64 -17.75
CA CYS A 40 3.23 5.92 -17.44
C CYS A 40 4.11 4.83 -18.07
N SER A 41 4.66 5.10 -19.26
CA SER A 41 5.60 4.19 -19.91
C SER A 41 6.84 3.97 -19.02
N ASP A 42 7.56 2.87 -19.21
CA ASP A 42 8.82 2.62 -18.49
C ASP A 42 9.85 3.75 -18.68
N ALA A 43 9.79 4.48 -19.79
CA ALA A 43 10.62 5.63 -20.07
C ALA A 43 10.18 6.86 -19.24
N ASP A 44 8.88 7.13 -19.16
CA ASP A 44 8.32 8.22 -18.33
C ASP A 44 8.57 7.96 -16.85
N ASN A 45 8.42 6.72 -16.40
CA ASN A 45 8.74 6.29 -15.04
C ASN A 45 10.19 6.63 -14.68
N LYS A 46 11.16 6.27 -15.53
CA LYS A 46 12.58 6.58 -15.29
C LYS A 46 12.85 8.08 -15.30
N ARG A 47 12.18 8.85 -16.19
CA ARG A 47 12.31 10.31 -16.27
C ARG A 47 11.80 10.99 -15.00
N ILE A 48 10.58 10.65 -14.58
CA ILE A 48 9.95 11.19 -13.37
C ILE A 48 10.79 10.84 -12.15
N LEU A 49 11.20 9.57 -12.02
CA LEU A 49 12.08 9.12 -10.93
C LEU A 49 13.38 9.91 -10.84
N ARG A 50 14.05 10.16 -11.98
CA ARG A 50 15.28 10.97 -12.01
C ARG A 50 15.03 12.40 -11.56
N LYS A 51 13.93 13.04 -12.01
CA LYS A 51 13.57 14.39 -11.56
C LYS A 51 13.30 14.40 -10.05
N THR A 52 12.53 13.45 -9.54
CA THR A 52 12.25 13.30 -8.10
C THR A 52 13.54 13.07 -7.31
N ASP A 53 14.46 12.22 -7.78
CA ASP A 53 15.76 12.01 -7.14
C ASP A 53 16.60 13.31 -7.13
N ILE A 54 16.64 14.06 -8.23
CA ILE A 54 17.40 15.33 -8.26
C ILE A 54 16.85 16.36 -7.27
N TRP A 55 15.52 16.45 -7.11
CA TRP A 55 14.91 17.48 -6.25
C TRP A 55 14.73 17.01 -4.80
N MET A 56 14.03 15.89 -4.59
CA MET A 56 13.67 15.43 -3.25
C MET A 56 14.81 14.69 -2.56
N LEU A 57 15.47 13.74 -3.23
CA LEU A 57 16.58 13.02 -2.60
C LEU A 57 17.75 13.95 -2.31
N SER A 58 18.07 14.90 -3.19
CA SER A 58 19.11 15.90 -2.91
C SER A 58 18.80 16.76 -1.70
N LEU A 59 17.53 17.16 -1.51
CA LEU A 59 17.10 17.89 -0.30
C LEU A 59 17.32 17.03 0.96
N LEU A 60 16.85 15.78 0.95
CA LEU A 60 17.03 14.84 2.07
C LEU A 60 18.52 14.62 2.38
N CYS A 61 19.33 14.42 1.34
CA CYS A 61 20.78 14.28 1.45
C CYS A 61 21.45 15.54 2.06
N MET A 62 21.06 16.74 1.61
CA MET A 62 21.61 18.00 2.09
C MET A 62 21.29 18.24 3.57
N VAL A 63 20.03 18.02 3.97
CA VAL A 63 19.62 18.22 5.36
C VAL A 63 20.23 17.14 6.26
N TYR A 64 20.32 15.88 5.82
CA TYR A 64 21.01 14.83 6.58
C TYR A 64 22.52 15.11 6.72
N PHE A 65 23.14 15.64 5.67
CA PHE A 65 24.53 16.06 5.69
C PHE A 65 24.79 17.12 6.78
N LEU A 66 23.94 18.15 6.84
CA LEU A 66 24.01 19.18 7.88
C LEU A 66 23.79 18.58 9.27
N GLN A 67 22.84 17.64 9.41
CA GLN A 67 22.51 17.04 10.70
C GLN A 67 23.68 16.23 11.24
N SER A 68 24.32 15.47 10.35
CA SER A 68 25.53 14.75 10.69
C SER A 68 26.70 15.70 11.00
N ALA A 69 26.78 16.86 10.33
CA ALA A 69 27.86 17.82 10.55
C ALA A 69 27.75 18.40 11.96
N ASP A 70 26.57 18.91 12.32
CA ASP A 70 26.32 19.56 13.61
C ASP A 70 26.51 18.60 14.81
N LYS A 71 26.18 17.32 14.63
CA LYS A 71 26.51 16.26 15.60
C LYS A 71 28.01 15.94 15.65
N GLY A 72 28.70 15.90 14.52
CA GLY A 72 30.11 15.50 14.43
C GLY A 72 31.11 16.59 14.84
N ILE A 73 30.73 17.87 14.73
CA ILE A 73 31.63 19.00 15.00
C ILE A 73 32.14 19.01 16.45
N ILE A 74 31.39 18.51 17.43
CA ILE A 74 31.89 18.41 18.81
C ILE A 74 33.10 17.49 18.94
N GLY A 75 33.16 16.40 18.17
CA GLY A 75 34.32 15.51 18.15
C GLY A 75 35.50 16.17 17.44
N LEU A 76 35.25 16.82 16.30
CA LEU A 76 36.29 17.49 15.51
C LEU A 76 36.89 18.71 16.23
N THR A 77 36.08 19.50 16.92
CA THR A 77 36.52 20.71 17.65
C THR A 77 37.08 20.42 19.04
N ALA A 78 36.89 19.22 19.59
CA ALA A 78 37.40 18.86 20.91
C ALA A 78 38.92 18.94 21.02
N VAL A 79 39.65 18.72 19.93
CA VAL A 79 41.12 18.83 19.90
C VAL A 79 41.63 20.27 19.77
N TYR A 80 40.74 21.23 19.48
CA TYR A 80 41.05 22.66 19.35
C TYR A 80 40.77 23.46 20.63
N GLY A 81 40.88 22.84 21.80
CA GLY A 81 40.82 23.54 23.09
C GLY A 81 39.43 23.65 23.71
N LEU A 82 38.38 23.07 23.11
CA LEU A 82 37.00 23.13 23.63
C LEU A 82 36.88 22.79 25.12
N LYS A 83 37.65 21.80 25.62
CA LYS A 83 37.63 21.41 27.04
C LYS A 83 38.27 22.45 27.95
N GLU A 84 39.35 23.07 27.47
CA GLU A 84 40.15 24.05 28.22
C GLU A 84 39.46 25.43 28.20
N ASP A 85 39.03 25.88 27.02
CA ASP A 85 38.42 27.19 26.78
C ASP A 85 37.02 27.33 27.39
N ALA A 86 36.27 26.23 27.53
CA ALA A 86 34.93 26.24 28.14
C ALA A 86 34.91 25.74 29.60
N HIS A 87 36.10 25.55 30.21
CA HIS A 87 36.27 25.11 31.59
C HIS A 87 35.50 23.83 31.96
N LEU A 88 35.56 22.81 31.10
CA LEU A 88 34.84 21.54 31.30
C LEU A 88 35.60 20.65 32.31
N VAL A 89 34.93 20.21 33.38
CA VAL A 89 35.54 19.40 34.45
C VAL A 89 35.00 17.98 34.41
N GLY A 90 35.88 16.98 34.57
CA GLY A 90 35.48 15.58 34.67
C GLY A 90 34.65 15.10 33.47
N ASN A 91 33.38 14.75 33.73
CA ASN A 91 32.46 14.20 32.74
C ASN A 91 31.59 15.26 32.03
N ASP A 92 31.87 16.55 32.21
CA ASP A 92 31.10 17.64 31.57
C ASP A 92 31.09 17.53 30.04
N TYR A 93 32.23 17.16 29.43
CA TYR A 93 32.30 16.93 27.98
C TYR A 93 31.38 15.80 27.53
N SER A 94 31.35 14.69 28.30
CA SER A 94 30.46 13.56 28.04
C SER A 94 28.99 13.94 28.21
N ASN A 95 28.65 14.76 29.22
CA ASN A 95 27.29 15.26 29.43
C ASN A 95 26.82 16.18 28.29
N ILE A 96 27.69 17.07 27.79
CA ILE A 96 27.40 17.91 26.61
C ILE A 96 27.17 17.04 25.36
N GLY A 97 27.92 15.94 25.21
CA GLY A 97 27.72 14.97 24.13
C GLY A 97 26.37 14.24 24.23
N ASN A 98 25.89 13.98 25.45
CA ASN A 98 24.69 13.18 25.71
C ASN A 98 23.38 13.97 25.74
N ILE A 99 23.40 15.25 26.12
CA ILE A 99 22.18 16.03 26.36
C ILE A 99 21.26 16.15 25.14
N GLY A 100 21.84 16.19 23.93
CA GLY A 100 21.06 16.18 22.70
C GLY A 100 20.25 14.90 22.51
N TYR A 101 20.79 13.75 22.93
CA TYR A 101 20.09 12.47 22.84
C TYR A 101 19.00 12.32 23.92
N TYR A 102 19.21 12.89 25.12
CA TYR A 102 18.14 12.99 26.12
C TYR A 102 16.98 13.84 25.62
N ALA A 103 17.27 14.98 24.98
CA ALA A 103 16.26 15.83 24.36
C ALA A 103 15.51 15.09 23.25
N GLN A 104 16.21 14.35 22.39
CA GLN A 104 15.59 13.54 21.32
C GLN A 104 14.61 12.52 21.88
N LEU A 105 14.99 11.78 22.93
CA LEU A 105 14.10 10.82 23.61
C LEU A 105 12.84 11.49 24.19
N GLY A 106 13.01 12.62 24.86
CA GLY A 106 11.90 13.33 25.51
C GLY A 106 10.93 13.99 24.52
N VAL A 107 11.45 14.54 23.42
CA VAL A 107 10.67 15.28 22.41
C VAL A 107 10.08 14.36 21.35
N GLN A 108 10.51 13.10 21.26
CA GLN A 108 10.05 12.14 20.25
C GLN A 108 8.52 11.99 20.17
N PRO A 109 7.76 11.88 21.29
CA PRO A 109 6.30 11.79 21.24
C PRO A 109 5.66 13.08 20.70
N LEU A 110 6.20 14.24 21.10
CA LEU A 110 5.74 15.54 20.62
C LEU A 110 6.02 15.71 19.11
N ALA A 111 7.19 15.30 18.66
CA ALA A 111 7.57 15.31 17.24
C ALA A 111 6.63 14.42 16.41
N ALA A 112 6.29 13.22 16.91
CA ALA A 112 5.34 12.34 16.24
C ALA A 112 3.94 12.99 16.12
N TRP A 113 3.47 13.66 17.17
CA TRP A 113 2.19 14.38 17.15
C TRP A 113 2.19 15.55 16.15
N ILE A 114 3.26 16.35 16.13
CA ILE A 114 3.44 17.47 15.18
C ILE A 114 3.38 16.98 13.73
N LEU A 115 4.06 15.87 13.42
CA LEU A 115 4.13 15.32 12.06
C LEU A 115 2.80 14.75 11.55
N VAL A 116 1.87 14.46 12.46
CA VAL A 116 0.50 14.03 12.09
C VAL A 116 -0.43 15.24 11.90
N LYS A 117 -0.26 16.31 12.69
CA LYS A 117 -1.16 17.47 12.63
C LYS A 117 -0.74 18.57 11.65
N LEU A 118 0.54 18.69 11.30
CA LEU A 118 1.06 19.79 10.50
C LEU A 118 1.66 19.33 9.16
N ARG A 119 1.43 20.12 8.11
CA ARG A 119 2.01 19.90 6.78
C ARG A 119 3.54 20.02 6.82
N TYR A 120 4.23 19.05 6.25
CA TYR A 120 5.69 18.92 6.36
C TYR A 120 6.46 20.02 5.64
N ARG A 121 5.92 20.59 4.56
CA ARG A 121 6.47 21.77 3.90
C ARG A 121 6.67 22.96 4.83
N HIS A 122 5.85 23.11 5.87
CA HIS A 122 6.00 24.18 6.86
C HIS A 122 6.83 23.76 8.06
N VAL A 123 6.70 22.50 8.50
CA VAL A 123 7.44 21.98 9.65
C VAL A 123 8.94 21.88 9.35
N LEU A 124 9.32 21.34 8.20
CA LEU A 124 10.73 21.06 7.87
C LEU A 124 11.62 22.32 7.88
N PRO A 125 11.26 23.46 7.26
CA PRO A 125 12.06 24.67 7.28
C PRO A 125 12.16 25.27 8.69
N VAL A 126 11.08 25.23 9.47
CA VAL A 126 11.04 25.77 10.83
C VAL A 126 11.98 24.99 11.73
N ILE A 127 11.91 23.65 11.72
CA ILE A 127 12.79 22.83 12.56
C ILE A 127 14.25 22.99 12.18
N ILE A 128 14.59 23.06 10.88
CA ILE A 128 15.97 23.27 10.43
C ILE A 128 16.48 24.64 10.83
N THR A 129 15.65 25.68 10.69
CA THR A 129 16.03 27.04 11.05
C THR A 129 16.23 27.17 12.57
N CYS A 130 15.31 26.66 13.39
CA CYS A 130 15.43 26.65 14.85
C CYS A 130 16.63 25.83 15.34
N TRP A 131 16.90 24.70 14.69
CA TRP A 131 18.12 23.91 14.90
C TRP A 131 19.36 24.74 14.57
N GLY A 132 19.45 25.35 13.38
CA GLY A 132 20.58 26.19 12.98
C GLY A 132 20.81 27.38 13.92
N ILE A 133 19.74 28.02 14.41
CA ILE A 133 19.81 29.07 15.44
C ILE A 133 20.40 28.54 16.74
N SER A 134 20.03 27.33 17.16
CA SER A 134 20.58 26.69 18.37
C SER A 134 22.07 26.41 18.23
N VAL A 135 22.55 26.09 17.02
CA VAL A 135 23.97 25.89 16.73
C VAL A 135 24.72 27.23 16.64
N ALA A 136 24.23 28.17 15.85
CA ALA A 136 24.88 29.47 15.65
C ALA A 136 24.85 30.35 16.91
N GLY A 137 23.66 30.58 17.46
CA GLY A 137 23.45 31.46 18.61
C GLY A 137 23.83 30.80 19.94
N GLY A 138 23.54 29.52 20.07
CA GLY A 138 23.79 28.76 21.30
C GLY A 138 25.24 28.27 21.41
N LEU A 139 25.68 27.39 20.52
CA LEU A 139 27.02 26.78 20.58
C LEU A 139 28.14 27.73 20.15
N GLY A 140 27.88 28.61 19.18
CA GLY A 140 28.82 29.66 18.77
C GLY A 140 28.98 30.77 19.81
N GLY A 141 27.91 31.13 20.53
CA GLY A 141 27.91 32.21 21.52
C GLY A 141 28.32 31.79 22.94
N SER A 142 28.19 30.50 23.29
CA SER A 142 28.42 30.03 24.65
C SER A 142 29.90 29.89 25.01
N ARG A 143 30.24 30.35 26.23
CA ARG A 143 31.59 30.27 26.84
C ARG A 143 31.61 29.44 28.12
N ASN A 144 30.48 28.85 28.53
CA ASN A 144 30.34 28.12 29.77
C ASN A 144 29.60 26.79 29.56
N TYR A 145 29.75 25.89 30.53
CA TYR A 145 29.10 24.57 30.53
C TYR A 145 27.57 24.67 30.32
N ALA A 146 26.90 25.55 31.06
CA ALA A 146 25.44 25.69 31.02
C ALA A 146 24.92 26.12 29.64
N GLY A 147 25.59 27.08 28.98
CA GLY A 147 25.22 27.54 27.64
C GLY A 147 25.41 26.46 26.59
N LEU A 148 26.55 25.74 26.64
CA LEU A 148 26.81 24.60 25.74
C LEU A 148 25.79 23.47 25.93
N LEU A 149 25.40 23.20 27.18
CA LEU A 149 24.40 22.19 27.53
C LEU A 149 23.01 22.56 27.01
N ALA A 150 22.54 23.78 27.28
CA ALA A 150 21.21 24.25 26.85
C ALA A 150 21.10 24.27 25.32
N SER A 151 22.13 24.76 24.64
CA SER A 151 22.17 24.82 23.17
C SER A 151 22.12 23.44 22.54
N ARG A 152 22.82 22.46 23.13
CA ARG A 152 22.79 21.05 22.71
C ARG A 152 21.45 20.37 23.00
N PHE A 153 20.78 20.75 24.07
CA PHE A 153 19.42 20.28 24.36
C PHE A 153 18.43 20.73 23.27
N PHE A 154 18.41 22.02 22.94
CA PHE A 154 17.52 22.54 21.89
C PHE A 154 17.86 21.99 20.51
N LEU A 155 19.15 21.88 20.18
CA LEU A 155 19.63 21.16 18.99
C LEU A 155 19.01 19.76 18.91
N GLY A 156 19.13 18.96 19.98
CA GLY A 156 18.55 17.61 20.03
C GLY A 156 17.03 17.61 19.90
N ALA A 157 16.34 18.54 20.56
CA ALA A 157 14.88 18.67 20.49
C ALA A 157 14.38 18.94 19.07
N PHE A 158 14.99 19.86 18.34
CA PHE A 158 14.58 20.19 16.97
C PHE A 158 14.92 19.10 15.96
N GLU A 159 16.03 18.38 16.15
CA GLU A 159 16.43 17.27 15.29
C GLU A 159 15.58 16.01 15.43
N ALA A 160 14.83 15.86 16.53
CA ALA A 160 14.10 14.63 16.86
C ALA A 160 13.09 14.22 15.78
N ALA A 161 12.50 15.19 15.08
CA ALA A 161 11.49 14.95 14.05
C ALA A 161 12.06 14.59 12.67
N VAL A 162 13.37 14.79 12.43
CA VAL A 162 13.97 14.77 11.09
C VAL A 162 13.93 13.36 10.46
N ILE A 163 14.36 12.32 11.20
CA ILE A 163 14.39 10.94 10.67
C ILE A 163 12.99 10.39 10.35
N PRO A 164 11.98 10.52 11.26
CA PRO A 164 10.61 10.14 10.94
C PRO A 164 10.08 10.89 9.72
N LEU A 165 10.32 12.20 9.65
CA LEU A 165 9.88 13.04 8.55
C LEU A 165 10.49 12.62 7.19
N PHE A 166 11.78 12.28 7.17
CA PHE A 166 12.44 11.78 5.95
C PHE A 166 11.87 10.45 5.49
N SER A 167 11.52 9.59 6.45
CA SER A 167 10.90 8.31 6.16
C SER A 167 9.52 8.51 5.52
N MET A 168 8.71 9.44 6.04
CA MET A 168 7.40 9.80 5.47
C MET A 168 7.52 10.40 4.07
N ILE A 169 8.45 11.33 3.85
CA ILE A 169 8.71 11.91 2.51
C ILE A 169 9.18 10.82 1.54
N THR A 170 10.05 9.91 1.98
CA THR A 170 10.53 8.81 1.13
C THR A 170 9.37 7.88 0.74
N ILE A 171 8.43 7.63 1.65
CA ILE A 171 7.23 6.84 1.36
C ILE A 171 6.30 7.56 0.38
N ALA A 172 6.13 8.88 0.55
CA ALA A 172 5.22 9.69 -0.26
C ALA A 172 5.69 9.87 -1.73
N PHE A 173 7.00 9.85 -2.00
CA PHE A 173 7.55 10.11 -3.34
C PHE A 173 8.09 8.88 -4.06
N TYR A 174 8.33 7.76 -3.36
CA TYR A 174 9.01 6.59 -3.93
C TYR A 174 8.24 5.28 -3.76
N ARG A 175 8.40 4.39 -4.75
CA ARG A 175 7.79 3.06 -4.71
C ARG A 175 8.48 2.12 -3.72
N ARG A 176 7.76 1.10 -3.24
CA ARG A 176 8.27 0.18 -2.20
C ARG A 176 9.59 -0.50 -2.57
N SER A 177 9.76 -0.86 -3.84
CA SER A 177 11.01 -1.43 -4.37
C SER A 177 12.15 -0.41 -4.47
N GLU A 178 11.83 0.87 -4.56
CA GLU A 178 12.77 1.98 -4.75
C GLU A 178 13.26 2.56 -3.42
N GLN A 179 12.42 2.55 -2.38
CA GLN A 179 12.66 3.15 -1.06
C GLN A 179 13.99 2.71 -0.40
N PRO A 180 14.36 1.41 -0.34
CA PRO A 180 15.55 0.98 0.42
C PRO A 180 16.86 1.60 -0.09
N PHE A 181 16.98 1.78 -1.41
CA PHE A 181 18.17 2.40 -1.99
C PHE A 181 18.25 3.90 -1.68
N ARG A 182 17.10 4.61 -1.68
CA ARG A 182 17.06 6.04 -1.35
C ARG A 182 17.36 6.29 0.11
N VAL A 183 16.86 5.42 1.00
CA VAL A 183 17.24 5.40 2.42
C VAL A 183 18.75 5.26 2.57
N ALA A 184 19.37 4.33 1.85
CA ALA A 184 20.83 4.20 1.87
C ALA A 184 21.55 5.45 1.34
N CYS A 185 21.04 6.10 0.29
CA CYS A 185 21.63 7.33 -0.27
C CYS A 185 21.66 8.48 0.75
N TRP A 186 20.51 8.89 1.30
CA TRP A 186 20.53 10.00 2.27
C TRP A 186 21.23 9.62 3.56
N TYR A 187 21.17 8.36 4.00
CA TYR A 187 21.93 7.91 5.17
C TYR A 187 23.45 7.93 4.94
N SER A 188 23.91 7.66 3.71
CA SER A 188 25.34 7.73 3.33
C SER A 188 25.94 9.13 3.50
N CYS A 189 25.09 10.18 3.48
CA CYS A 189 25.53 11.55 3.72
C CYS A 189 26.16 11.76 5.10
N TYR A 190 26.00 10.82 6.04
CA TYR A 190 26.78 10.79 7.28
C TYR A 190 28.29 10.73 7.02
N GLY A 191 28.72 9.84 6.12
CA GLY A 191 30.13 9.72 5.74
C GLY A 191 30.64 10.92 4.95
N LEU A 192 29.81 11.42 4.02
CA LEU A 192 30.11 12.62 3.25
C LEU A 192 30.26 13.85 4.16
N SER A 193 29.42 13.96 5.18
CA SER A 193 29.49 15.01 6.21
C SER A 193 30.80 14.97 6.97
N THR A 194 31.24 13.79 7.41
CA THR A 194 32.54 13.66 8.09
C THR A 194 33.71 14.00 7.16
N LEU A 195 33.63 13.54 5.90
CA LEU A 195 34.64 13.80 4.87
C LEU A 195 34.82 15.30 4.56
N ILE A 196 33.72 16.04 4.44
CA ILE A 196 33.73 17.47 4.08
C ILE A 196 33.90 18.37 5.31
N SER A 197 33.35 17.99 6.46
CA SER A 197 33.47 18.80 7.68
C SER A 197 34.90 18.84 8.22
N ALA A 198 35.66 17.75 8.12
CA ALA A 198 37.05 17.69 8.59
C ALA A 198 37.96 18.82 8.01
N PRO A 199 38.07 19.02 6.68
CA PRO A 199 38.91 20.10 6.13
C PRO A 199 38.37 21.49 6.45
N ILE A 200 37.05 21.67 6.54
CA ILE A 200 36.42 22.94 6.95
C ILE A 200 36.83 23.29 8.39
N VAL A 201 36.69 22.33 9.31
CA VAL A 201 37.07 22.49 10.72
C VAL A 201 38.57 22.75 10.86
N TYR A 202 39.40 22.08 10.07
CA TYR A 202 40.84 22.34 10.01
C TYR A 202 41.16 23.78 9.54
N GLY A 203 40.48 24.26 8.50
CA GLY A 203 40.66 25.62 8.00
C GLY A 203 40.30 26.69 9.03
N PHE A 204 39.11 26.57 9.64
CA PHE A 204 38.65 27.50 10.67
C PHE A 204 39.40 27.34 12.00
N GLY A 205 39.87 26.13 12.34
CA GLY A 205 40.64 25.85 13.55
C GLY A 205 42.00 26.56 13.62
N ARG A 206 42.48 27.10 12.48
CA ARG A 206 43.71 27.90 12.40
C ARG A 206 43.51 29.40 12.53
N ILE A 207 42.26 29.86 12.51
CA ILE A 207 41.95 31.28 12.66
C ILE A 207 42.09 31.65 14.13
N HIS A 208 43.00 32.57 14.42
CA HIS A 208 43.22 33.11 15.75
C HIS A 208 42.53 34.47 15.82
N SER A 209 41.44 34.55 16.58
CA SER A 209 40.76 35.81 16.88
C SER A 209 40.97 36.17 18.35
N SER A 210 41.06 37.46 18.65
CA SER A 210 41.08 37.96 20.03
C SER A 210 39.69 37.93 20.68
N THR A 211 38.62 37.81 19.89
CA THR A 211 37.23 37.94 20.36
C THR A 211 36.48 36.61 20.45
N LEU A 212 36.82 35.63 19.60
CA LEU A 212 36.14 34.34 19.49
C LEU A 212 37.12 33.16 19.59
N TYR A 213 36.71 32.12 20.32
CA TYR A 213 37.48 30.86 20.40
C TYR A 213 37.40 30.08 19.09
N ARG A 214 38.41 29.25 18.82
CA ARG A 214 38.52 28.47 17.57
C ARG A 214 37.28 27.60 17.31
N TYR A 215 36.74 26.97 18.35
CA TYR A 215 35.55 26.14 18.23
C TYR A 215 34.28 26.97 17.92
N GLN A 216 34.19 28.20 18.42
CA GLN A 216 33.02 29.07 18.23
C GLN A 216 32.87 29.49 16.77
N ILE A 217 33.98 29.78 16.08
CA ILE A 217 34.00 30.13 14.66
C ILE A 217 33.43 28.98 13.82
N VAL A 218 33.82 27.74 14.14
CA VAL A 218 33.32 26.54 13.46
C VAL A 218 31.82 26.39 13.66
N TYR A 219 31.32 26.46 14.89
CA TYR A 219 29.88 26.35 15.16
C TYR A 219 29.07 27.48 14.53
N LEU A 220 29.61 28.70 14.51
CA LEU A 220 28.95 29.83 13.86
C LEU A 220 28.81 29.61 12.36
N PHE A 221 29.87 29.13 11.68
CA PHE A 221 29.82 28.83 10.25
C PHE A 221 28.76 27.78 9.91
N PHE A 222 28.80 26.63 10.59
CA PHE A 222 27.84 25.55 10.32
C PHE A 222 26.41 25.93 10.73
N GLY A 223 26.23 26.60 11.87
CA GLY A 223 24.91 27.06 12.29
C GLY A 223 24.30 28.08 11.32
N LEU A 224 25.09 29.05 10.82
CA LEU A 224 24.62 30.02 9.82
C LEU A 224 24.31 29.34 8.48
N LEU A 225 25.14 28.38 8.07
CA LEU A 225 24.88 27.56 6.88
C LEU A 225 23.54 26.80 7.03
N THR A 226 23.31 26.17 8.18
CA THR A 226 22.05 25.47 8.49
C THR A 226 20.86 26.42 8.48
N ILE A 227 20.97 27.65 9.00
CA ILE A 227 19.91 28.66 8.93
C ILE A 227 19.57 29.02 7.47
N VAL A 228 20.59 29.31 6.66
CA VAL A 228 20.39 29.67 5.25
C VAL A 228 19.72 28.52 4.49
N ILE A 229 20.19 27.28 4.68
CA ILE A 229 19.57 26.11 4.05
C ILE A 229 18.16 25.87 4.60
N GLY A 230 17.91 26.09 5.89
CA GLY A 230 16.58 25.99 6.50
C GLY A 230 15.58 26.93 5.83
N LEU A 231 15.96 28.19 5.59
CA LEU A 231 15.12 29.17 4.89
C LEU A 231 14.87 28.78 3.42
N ILE A 232 15.92 28.34 2.71
CA ILE A 232 15.81 27.88 1.30
C ILE A 232 14.91 26.63 1.20
N THR A 233 14.94 25.77 2.23
CA THR A 233 14.16 24.52 2.25
C THR A 233 12.66 24.79 2.15
N TYR A 234 12.15 25.95 2.55
CA TYR A 234 10.73 26.29 2.38
C TYR A 234 10.29 26.34 0.90
N TRP A 235 11.19 26.70 -0.01
CA TRP A 235 10.91 26.71 -1.45
C TRP A 235 11.24 25.38 -2.14
N TRP A 236 12.09 24.57 -1.50
CA TRP A 236 12.54 23.29 -2.03
C TRP A 236 11.65 22.12 -1.59
N ALA A 237 11.16 22.15 -0.34
CA ALA A 237 10.28 21.13 0.22
C ALA A 237 8.89 21.21 -0.41
N HIS A 238 8.37 20.06 -0.81
CA HIS A 238 7.05 19.91 -1.40
C HIS A 238 6.28 18.85 -0.64
N ASP A 239 4.95 19.05 -0.63
CA ASP A 239 3.80 18.16 -0.43
C ASP A 239 4.01 16.69 -0.86
N SER A 240 3.01 15.90 -1.15
CA SER A 240 2.45 15.62 -2.46
C SER A 240 3.38 15.74 -3.70
N PRO A 241 3.60 14.62 -4.44
CA PRO A 241 3.97 14.66 -5.87
C PRO A 241 2.95 15.42 -6.74
N GLY A 242 1.69 15.50 -6.31
CA GLY A 242 0.63 16.27 -6.97
C GLY A 242 0.81 17.79 -6.85
N GLU A 243 1.51 18.27 -5.83
CA GLU A 243 1.82 19.70 -5.64
C GLU A 243 3.26 20.07 -6.02
N ALA A 244 4.04 19.10 -6.50
CA ALA A 244 5.46 19.28 -6.77
C ALA A 244 5.71 20.30 -7.90
N ARG A 245 6.18 21.51 -7.55
CA ARG A 245 6.38 22.61 -8.51
C ARG A 245 7.40 22.28 -9.60
N PHE A 246 8.33 21.36 -9.32
CA PHE A 246 9.37 20.92 -10.26
C PHE A 246 8.88 19.90 -11.31
N LEU A 247 7.70 19.30 -11.11
CA LEU A 247 7.06 18.44 -12.10
C LEU A 247 6.11 19.27 -12.97
N SER A 248 6.04 18.96 -14.27
CA SER A 248 5.01 19.51 -15.16
C SER A 248 3.63 19.01 -14.73
N PRO A 249 2.53 19.70 -15.05
CA PRO A 249 1.18 19.25 -14.72
C PRO A 249 0.92 17.79 -15.15
N GLU A 250 1.39 17.43 -16.34
CA GLU A 250 1.35 16.07 -16.88
C GLU A 250 2.20 15.07 -16.06
N ASP A 251 3.44 15.43 -15.71
CA ASP A 251 4.33 14.57 -14.91
C ASP A 251 3.78 14.36 -13.48
N ARG A 252 3.01 15.31 -12.93
CA ARG A 252 2.37 15.21 -11.60
C ARG A 252 1.29 14.13 -11.59
N LEU A 253 0.41 14.13 -12.59
CA LEU A 253 -0.63 13.12 -12.74
C LEU A 253 0.00 11.71 -12.87
N LYS A 254 0.99 11.57 -13.77
CA LYS A 254 1.76 10.32 -13.94
C LYS A 254 2.48 9.88 -12.65
N ALA A 255 3.02 10.82 -11.87
CA ALA A 255 3.69 10.52 -10.60
C ALA A 255 2.72 10.02 -9.53
N VAL A 256 1.52 10.60 -9.45
CA VAL A 256 0.46 10.15 -8.54
C VAL A 256 -0.01 8.75 -8.90
N ASP A 257 -0.27 8.48 -10.19
CA ASP A 257 -0.72 7.15 -10.64
C ASP A 257 0.34 6.07 -10.43
N ARG A 258 1.62 6.40 -10.66
CA ARG A 258 2.78 5.55 -10.34
C ARG A 258 2.81 5.11 -8.87
N LEU A 259 2.37 5.97 -7.95
CA LEU A 259 2.38 5.69 -6.52
C LEU A 259 1.11 4.97 -6.04
N LYS A 260 -0.05 5.23 -6.67
CA LYS A 260 -1.30 4.48 -6.45
C LYS A 260 -1.12 2.96 -6.68
N ALA A 261 -0.29 2.59 -7.66
CA ALA A 261 0.03 1.18 -7.96
C ALA A 261 0.74 0.42 -6.82
N ASN A 262 1.26 1.10 -5.78
CA ASN A 262 1.94 0.42 -4.67
C ASN A 262 1.00 -0.21 -3.64
N GLN A 263 -0.31 0.06 -3.68
CA GLN A 263 -1.28 -0.40 -2.67
C GLN A 263 -0.71 -0.37 -1.24
N GLN A 264 0.04 0.69 -0.89
CA GLN A 264 0.38 0.94 0.50
C GLN A 264 -0.95 1.40 1.11
N GLY A 265 -1.64 0.41 1.68
CA GLY A 265 -3.06 0.45 1.96
C GLY A 265 -3.49 1.73 2.64
N ILE A 266 -4.73 2.12 2.36
CA ILE A 266 -5.54 3.08 3.11
C ILE A 266 -5.05 3.06 4.55
N VAL A 267 -4.37 4.14 4.96
CA VAL A 267 -3.83 4.28 6.31
C VAL A 267 -4.99 4.01 7.26
N SER A 268 -4.96 2.86 7.94
CA SER A 268 -5.97 2.57 8.94
C SER A 268 -5.60 3.42 10.13
N HIS A 269 -6.34 4.49 10.37
CA HIS A 269 -6.16 5.38 11.52
C HIS A 269 -6.52 4.71 12.87
N LYS A 270 -6.74 3.38 12.90
CA LYS A 270 -7.06 2.63 14.11
C LYS A 270 -5.79 2.10 14.78
N PHE A 271 -5.34 2.80 15.81
CA PHE A 271 -4.24 2.35 16.67
C PHE A 271 -4.66 1.11 17.48
N ASN A 272 -4.09 -0.05 17.17
CA ASN A 272 -4.45 -1.32 17.84
C ASN A 272 -3.49 -1.65 18.98
N TRP A 273 -3.95 -1.50 20.23
CA TRP A 273 -3.16 -1.81 21.43
C TRP A 273 -2.75 -3.30 21.52
N LYS A 274 -3.49 -4.21 20.88
CA LYS A 274 -3.10 -5.63 20.83
C LYS A 274 -1.80 -5.83 20.05
N HIS A 275 -1.60 -5.11 18.94
CA HIS A 275 -0.36 -5.17 18.16
C HIS A 275 0.84 -4.62 18.96
N VAL A 276 0.58 -3.65 19.84
CA VAL A 276 1.61 -3.09 20.75
C VAL A 276 2.08 -4.14 21.73
N ILE A 277 1.14 -4.76 22.45
CA ILE A 277 1.44 -5.82 23.43
C ILE A 277 2.13 -7.00 22.72
N GLU A 278 1.68 -7.37 21.53
CA GLU A 278 2.31 -8.42 20.75
C GLU A 278 3.76 -8.08 20.38
N ALA A 279 4.05 -6.85 19.94
CA ALA A 279 5.41 -6.43 19.60
C ALA A 279 6.36 -6.51 20.82
N VAL A 280 5.95 -5.94 21.96
CA VAL A 280 6.82 -5.85 23.13
C VAL A 280 6.99 -7.18 23.88
N THR A 281 6.10 -8.14 23.66
CA THR A 281 6.24 -9.49 24.23
C THR A 281 7.08 -10.43 23.37
N GLU A 282 7.49 -10.02 22.17
CA GLU A 282 8.31 -10.84 21.29
C GLU A 282 9.80 -10.74 21.60
N LEU A 283 10.45 -11.91 21.72
CA LEU A 283 11.90 -11.98 21.89
C LEU A 283 12.65 -11.33 20.71
N LYS A 284 12.14 -11.47 19.48
CA LYS A 284 12.76 -10.86 18.29
C LYS A 284 12.83 -9.33 18.37
N TYR A 285 11.84 -8.68 18.99
CA TYR A 285 11.82 -7.23 19.17
C TYR A 285 12.94 -6.78 20.11
N TRP A 286 13.12 -7.47 21.24
CA TRP A 286 14.19 -7.14 22.20
C TRP A 286 15.59 -7.40 21.64
N LEU A 287 15.77 -8.46 20.86
CA LEU A 287 17.03 -8.70 20.17
C LEU A 287 17.34 -7.59 19.15
N TYR A 288 16.35 -7.11 18.38
CA TYR A 288 16.53 -5.91 17.54
C TYR A 288 16.90 -4.67 18.36
N MET A 289 16.22 -4.44 19.49
CA MET A 289 16.51 -3.30 20.36
C MET A 289 17.94 -3.33 20.90
N ILE A 290 18.41 -4.49 21.36
CA ILE A 290 19.79 -4.69 21.83
C ILE A 290 20.78 -4.42 20.69
N MET A 291 20.49 -4.91 19.46
CA MET A 291 21.35 -4.66 18.31
C MET A 291 21.48 -3.16 18.01
N VAL A 292 20.37 -2.43 17.99
CA VAL A 292 20.36 -0.98 17.72
C VAL A 292 21.13 -0.21 18.80
N ILE A 293 20.92 -0.54 20.08
CA ILE A 293 21.64 0.10 21.20
C ILE A 293 23.14 -0.15 21.07
N ALA A 294 23.56 -1.40 20.84
CA ALA A 294 24.98 -1.76 20.75
C ALA A 294 25.69 -1.11 19.55
N VAL A 295 25.04 -1.07 18.38
CA VAL A 295 25.60 -0.44 17.17
C VAL A 295 25.80 1.07 17.39
N ASN A 296 24.80 1.76 17.95
CA ASN A 296 24.90 3.20 18.18
C ASN A 296 25.84 3.55 19.35
N ALA A 297 25.97 2.67 20.34
CA ALA A 297 27.04 2.77 21.32
C ALA A 297 28.41 2.73 20.62
N GLY A 298 28.63 1.80 19.69
CA GLY A 298 29.87 1.76 18.91
C GLY A 298 30.09 2.98 18.01
N ALA A 299 29.03 3.51 17.37
CA ALA A 299 29.12 4.68 16.50
C ALA A 299 29.50 5.97 17.27
N SER A 300 28.99 6.12 18.49
CA SER A 300 29.29 7.27 19.37
C SER A 300 30.79 7.41 19.68
N VAL A 301 31.52 6.29 19.69
CA VAL A 301 32.98 6.26 19.91
C VAL A 301 33.70 7.12 18.87
N SER A 302 33.39 6.91 17.60
CA SER A 302 34.02 7.63 16.49
C SER A 302 33.51 9.07 16.37
N SER A 303 32.23 9.32 16.61
CA SER A 303 31.66 10.67 16.43
C SER A 303 32.06 11.65 17.53
N VAL A 304 32.10 11.21 18.79
CA VAL A 304 32.42 12.09 19.94
C VAL A 304 33.91 12.05 20.28
N PHE A 305 34.53 10.86 20.24
CA PHE A 305 35.91 10.69 20.70
C PHE A 305 36.91 10.45 19.57
N GLY A 306 36.51 10.41 18.30
CA GLY A 306 37.39 10.06 17.17
C GLY A 306 38.69 10.87 17.12
N SER A 307 38.60 12.21 17.08
CA SER A 307 39.79 13.09 17.06
C SER A 307 40.61 13.01 18.35
N ILE A 308 39.95 12.76 19.49
CA ILE A 308 40.63 12.58 20.79
C ILE A 308 41.43 11.27 20.77
N ILE A 309 40.86 10.19 20.22
CA ILE A 309 41.52 8.90 20.07
C ILE A 309 42.72 9.04 19.11
N LEU A 310 42.56 9.70 17.97
CA LEU A 310 43.67 9.90 17.03
C LEU A 310 44.81 10.72 17.66
N ARG A 311 44.50 11.77 18.42
CA ARG A 311 45.48 12.59 19.13
C ARG A 311 46.18 11.81 20.25
N ASN A 312 45.41 11.16 21.13
CA ASN A 312 45.94 10.55 22.35
C ASN A 312 46.54 9.16 22.15
N LEU A 313 45.99 8.38 21.21
CA LEU A 313 46.36 6.97 21.02
C LEU A 313 47.45 6.79 19.95
N ALA A 314 47.43 7.60 18.90
CA ALA A 314 48.39 7.51 17.79
C ALA A 314 49.42 8.66 17.76
N GLY A 315 49.30 9.64 18.67
CA GLY A 315 50.27 10.72 18.86
C GLY A 315 50.32 11.70 17.68
N PHE A 316 49.19 11.91 17.01
CA PHE A 316 49.05 12.92 15.96
C PHE A 316 48.82 14.31 16.56
N SER A 317 49.27 15.34 15.85
CA SER A 317 48.89 16.73 16.16
C SER A 317 47.38 16.92 16.03
N ALA A 318 46.83 17.99 16.64
CA ALA A 318 45.40 18.29 16.56
C ALA A 318 44.92 18.45 15.10
N ASP A 319 45.74 19.11 14.29
CA ASP A 319 45.52 19.31 12.85
C ASP A 319 45.49 17.99 12.07
N GLU A 320 46.50 17.13 12.28
CA GLU A 320 46.54 15.81 11.66
C GLU A 320 45.36 14.93 12.11
N ALA A 321 45.02 14.95 13.40
CA ALA A 321 43.90 14.17 13.94
C ALA A 321 42.55 14.55 13.31
N VAL A 322 42.32 15.84 13.05
CA VAL A 322 41.12 16.30 12.34
C VAL A 322 41.14 15.85 10.88
N LEU A 323 42.26 16.04 10.17
CA LEU A 323 42.38 15.66 8.76
C LEU A 323 42.27 14.14 8.52
N LEU A 324 42.76 13.32 9.46
CA LEU A 324 42.65 11.86 9.43
C LEU A 324 41.20 11.35 9.59
N ASN A 325 40.23 12.23 9.89
CA ASN A 325 38.82 11.88 9.77
C ASN A 325 38.29 11.94 8.32
N MET A 326 39.03 12.53 7.37
CA MET A 326 38.61 12.52 5.95
C MET A 326 38.57 11.10 5.38
N PRO A 327 39.64 10.27 5.47
CA PRO A 327 39.57 8.89 4.98
C PRO A 327 38.55 8.05 5.74
N PHE A 328 38.33 8.33 7.03
CA PHE A 328 37.28 7.70 7.82
C PHE A 328 35.89 8.00 7.24
N GLY A 329 35.60 9.27 6.93
CA GLY A 329 34.36 9.70 6.27
C GLY A 329 34.16 9.07 4.89
N ALA A 330 35.22 8.98 4.09
CA ALA A 330 35.17 8.31 2.78
C ALA A 330 34.83 6.82 2.92
N LEU A 331 35.44 6.13 3.89
CA LEU A 331 35.18 4.72 4.16
C LEU A 331 33.77 4.49 4.70
N GLN A 332 33.24 5.39 5.54
CA GLN A 332 31.83 5.37 5.94
C GLN A 332 30.91 5.47 4.71
N PHE A 333 31.14 6.46 3.84
CA PHE A 333 30.32 6.67 2.65
C PHE A 333 30.31 5.44 1.73
N VAL A 334 31.50 4.92 1.39
CA VAL A 334 31.65 3.76 0.52
C VAL A 334 31.06 2.50 1.16
N SER A 335 31.30 2.27 2.44
CA SER A 335 30.81 1.06 3.13
C SER A 335 29.28 1.04 3.23
N ILE A 336 28.62 2.17 3.51
CA ILE A 336 27.15 2.26 3.56
C ILE A 336 26.54 1.89 2.21
N LEU A 337 27.03 2.50 1.12
CA LEU A 337 26.51 2.25 -0.22
C LEU A 337 26.82 0.83 -0.70
N ALA A 338 28.05 0.35 -0.49
CA ALA A 338 28.46 -0.98 -0.89
C ALA A 338 27.68 -2.06 -0.14
N ALA A 339 27.54 -1.95 1.19
CA ALA A 339 26.78 -2.90 1.99
C ALA A 339 25.30 -2.95 1.59
N SER A 340 24.70 -1.78 1.35
CA SER A 340 23.30 -1.68 0.92
C SER A 340 23.09 -2.27 -0.48
N TYR A 341 24.00 -1.99 -1.42
CA TYR A 341 23.97 -2.55 -2.77
C TYR A 341 24.18 -4.07 -2.77
N LEU A 342 25.14 -4.58 -1.99
CA LEU A 342 25.40 -6.02 -1.87
C LEU A 342 24.20 -6.73 -1.23
N ALA A 343 23.64 -6.20 -0.15
CA ALA A 343 22.46 -6.77 0.49
C ALA A 343 21.23 -6.80 -0.45
N TYR A 344 21.09 -5.78 -1.30
CA TYR A 344 20.09 -5.75 -2.37
C TYR A 344 20.37 -6.80 -3.45
N ARG A 345 21.59 -6.86 -3.99
CA ARG A 345 21.99 -7.73 -5.10
C ARG A 345 21.94 -9.22 -4.75
N PHE A 346 22.35 -9.58 -3.54
CA PHE A 346 22.39 -10.95 -3.05
C PHE A 346 21.09 -11.37 -2.33
N LYS A 347 20.13 -10.43 -2.16
CA LYS A 347 18.84 -10.65 -1.47
C LYS A 347 18.97 -11.25 -0.06
N ARG A 348 20.15 -11.16 0.56
CA ARG A 348 20.47 -11.67 1.90
C ARG A 348 21.02 -10.51 2.72
N LYS A 349 20.53 -10.32 3.95
CA LYS A 349 20.92 -9.19 4.82
C LYS A 349 21.80 -9.63 6.00
N SER A 350 21.47 -10.76 6.61
CA SER A 350 22.12 -11.23 7.84
C SER A 350 23.60 -11.64 7.71
N PRO A 351 24.07 -12.29 6.62
CA PRO A 351 25.49 -12.64 6.50
C PRO A 351 26.38 -11.41 6.32
N PHE A 352 25.90 -10.39 5.59
CA PHE A 352 26.60 -9.13 5.44
C PHE A 352 26.69 -8.37 6.75
N LEU A 353 25.61 -8.37 7.54
CA LEU A 353 25.60 -7.76 8.87
C LEU A 353 26.63 -8.43 9.79
N LEU A 354 26.71 -9.76 9.84
CA LEU A 354 27.75 -10.48 10.58
C LEU A 354 29.17 -10.14 10.10
N GLY A 355 29.36 -10.05 8.77
CA GLY A 355 30.65 -9.65 8.19
C GLY A 355 31.08 -8.26 8.65
N LEU A 356 30.17 -7.27 8.59
CA LEU A 356 30.44 -5.90 9.04
C LEU A 356 30.76 -5.85 10.54
N VAL A 357 29.98 -6.53 11.38
CA VAL A 357 30.25 -6.62 12.83
C VAL A 357 31.64 -7.23 13.09
N THR A 358 32.01 -8.27 12.34
CA THR A 358 33.32 -8.93 12.47
C THR A 358 34.47 -7.99 12.10
N ILE A 359 34.31 -7.21 11.02
CA ILE A 359 35.31 -6.21 10.61
C ILE A 359 35.54 -5.18 11.74
N VAL A 360 34.46 -4.73 12.39
CA VAL A 360 34.55 -3.76 13.48
C VAL A 360 35.20 -4.39 14.72
N ILE A 361 34.88 -5.65 15.06
CA ILE A 361 35.55 -6.39 16.15
C ILE A 361 37.06 -6.43 15.92
N VAL A 362 37.49 -6.76 14.70
CA VAL A 362 38.91 -6.76 14.34
C VAL A 362 39.52 -5.36 14.51
N GLY A 363 38.81 -4.31 14.07
CA GLY A 363 39.24 -2.92 14.23
C GLY A 363 39.49 -2.53 15.69
N VAL A 364 38.51 -2.76 16.56
CA VAL A 364 38.61 -2.45 17.99
C VAL A 364 39.65 -3.35 18.67
N ALA A 365 39.73 -4.63 18.31
CA ALA A 365 40.72 -5.56 18.86
C ALA A 365 42.16 -5.13 18.53
N LEU A 366 42.42 -4.65 17.31
CA LEU A 366 43.72 -4.10 16.93
C LEU A 366 44.09 -2.88 17.80
N MET A 367 43.14 -1.97 18.05
CA MET A 367 43.37 -0.80 18.89
C MET A 367 43.64 -1.15 20.36
N VAL A 368 43.02 -2.22 20.87
CA VAL A 368 43.24 -2.71 22.24
C VAL A 368 44.58 -3.44 22.35
N ALA A 369 44.86 -4.38 21.44
CA ALA A 369 45.97 -5.31 21.53
C ALA A 369 47.33 -4.68 21.16
N LEU A 370 47.36 -3.74 20.22
CA LEU A 370 48.63 -3.16 19.79
C LEU A 370 49.27 -2.28 20.87
N PRO A 371 50.60 -2.40 21.07
CA PRO A 371 51.37 -1.45 21.87
C PRO A 371 51.28 -0.04 21.29
N LYS A 372 51.05 0.96 22.14
CA LYS A 372 50.85 2.38 21.77
C LYS A 372 52.21 3.07 21.56
N ILE A 373 52.98 2.53 20.62
CA ILE A 373 54.35 2.94 20.29
C ILE A 373 54.34 3.57 18.88
N PRO A 374 55.16 4.59 18.59
CA PRO A 374 55.22 5.24 17.28
C PRO A 374 55.42 4.30 16.08
N SER A 375 56.03 3.11 16.27
CA SER A 375 56.21 2.09 15.24
C SER A 375 54.91 1.40 14.80
N ASN A 376 53.89 1.36 15.68
CA ASN A 376 52.62 0.66 15.43
C ASN A 376 51.49 1.61 14.99
N LYS A 377 51.82 2.87 14.65
CA LYS A 377 50.85 3.88 14.19
C LYS A 377 49.97 3.38 13.04
N GLY A 378 50.55 2.65 12.09
CA GLY A 378 49.80 2.09 10.95
C GLY A 378 48.72 1.09 11.38
N GLY A 379 49.02 0.20 12.34
CA GLY A 379 48.07 -0.77 12.86
C GLY A 379 46.94 -0.14 13.68
N LEU A 380 47.26 0.90 14.47
CA LEU A 380 46.25 1.67 15.21
C LEU A 380 45.32 2.46 14.29
N LEU A 381 45.88 3.07 13.22
CA LEU A 381 45.10 3.74 12.17
C LEU A 381 44.20 2.76 11.41
N ALA A 382 44.73 1.60 11.03
CA ALA A 382 43.93 0.54 10.41
C ALA A 382 42.77 0.13 11.32
N GLY A 383 43.04 -0.08 12.61
CA GLY A 383 42.01 -0.37 13.61
C GLY A 383 40.92 0.70 13.69
N TYR A 384 41.32 1.99 13.70
CA TYR A 384 40.40 3.12 13.69
C TYR A 384 39.52 3.15 12.43
N TYR A 385 40.11 2.96 11.25
CA TYR A 385 39.33 2.98 10.00
C TYR A 385 38.36 1.79 9.88
N LEU A 386 38.70 0.62 10.41
CA LEU A 386 37.75 -0.51 10.41
C LEU A 386 36.48 -0.23 11.25
N ILE A 387 36.51 0.73 12.18
CA ILE A 387 35.30 1.18 12.90
C ILE A 387 34.32 1.93 11.97
N ALA A 388 34.77 2.49 10.84
CA ALA A 388 33.88 3.18 9.90
C ALA A 388 32.74 2.28 9.37
N PHE A 389 32.97 0.96 9.31
CA PHE A 389 31.98 -0.02 8.86
C PHE A 389 30.76 -0.15 9.78
N VAL A 390 30.83 0.36 11.02
CA VAL A 390 29.68 0.42 11.95
C VAL A 390 28.49 1.13 11.31
N TYR A 391 28.73 2.19 10.55
CA TYR A 391 27.69 3.03 10.00
C TYR A 391 26.89 2.36 8.87
N ALA A 392 27.46 1.31 8.25
CA ALA A 392 26.77 0.48 7.27
C ALA A 392 25.74 -0.47 7.91
N ILE A 393 25.80 -0.69 9.22
CA ILE A 393 24.93 -1.65 9.93
C ILE A 393 23.51 -1.08 10.13
N ASN A 394 23.37 0.21 10.47
CA ASN A 394 22.06 0.81 10.77
C ASN A 394 21.05 0.72 9.62
N PRO A 395 21.37 1.09 8.36
CA PRO A 395 20.44 0.93 7.23
C PRO A 395 20.01 -0.52 6.99
N LEU A 396 20.94 -1.47 7.17
CA LEU A 396 20.64 -2.89 7.07
C LEU A 396 19.72 -3.37 8.19
N LEU A 397 19.91 -2.88 9.43
CA LEU A 397 19.02 -3.18 10.56
C LEU A 397 17.60 -2.67 10.32
N ILE A 398 17.45 -1.41 9.89
CA ILE A 398 16.13 -0.82 9.57
C ILE A 398 15.42 -1.66 8.50
N SER A 399 16.13 -2.01 7.43
CA SER A 399 15.58 -2.86 6.35
C SER A 399 15.25 -4.27 6.84
N TRP A 400 16.06 -4.84 7.73
CA TRP A 400 15.83 -6.18 8.27
C TRP A 400 14.66 -6.21 9.26
N MET A 401 14.46 -5.16 10.06
CA MET A 401 13.30 -4.99 10.94
C MET A 401 12.00 -4.86 10.14
N GLY A 402 11.98 -3.97 9.13
CA GLY A 402 10.80 -3.77 8.29
C GLY A 402 10.41 -4.99 7.46
N ALA A 403 11.37 -5.86 7.15
CA ALA A 403 11.16 -7.11 6.43
C ALA A 403 10.60 -8.25 7.31
N ASN A 404 10.80 -8.22 8.63
CA ASN A 404 10.40 -9.29 9.56
C ASN A 404 9.28 -8.86 10.53
N CYS A 405 8.61 -7.74 10.24
CA CYS A 405 7.48 -7.24 11.00
C CYS A 405 6.33 -6.93 10.04
N ALA A 406 5.12 -7.41 10.33
CA ALA A 406 3.89 -7.08 9.62
C ALA A 406 2.88 -6.41 10.56
N GLY A 407 1.97 -5.64 9.96
CA GLY A 407 1.05 -4.75 10.67
C GLY A 407 1.59 -3.32 10.76
N GLN A 408 0.77 -2.32 10.42
CA GLN A 408 1.09 -0.89 10.43
C GLN A 408 1.44 -0.43 11.85
N THR A 409 0.57 -0.74 12.83
CA THR A 409 0.81 -0.37 14.25
C THR A 409 2.09 -1.04 14.77
N LYS A 410 2.34 -2.30 14.41
CA LYS A 410 3.53 -3.06 14.84
C LYS A 410 4.81 -2.48 14.24
N LYS A 411 4.82 -2.18 12.93
CA LYS A 411 5.96 -1.53 12.26
C LYS A 411 6.28 -0.16 12.84
N ALA A 412 5.27 0.64 13.16
CA ALA A 412 5.46 1.95 13.79
C ALA A 412 6.22 1.83 15.12
N ILE A 413 5.87 0.85 15.97
CA ILE A 413 6.56 0.61 17.24
C ILE A 413 8.01 0.19 17.02
N TYR A 414 8.27 -0.70 16.05
CA TYR A 414 9.62 -1.11 15.70
C TYR A 414 10.50 0.09 15.29
N TYR A 415 9.99 0.99 14.45
CA TYR A 415 10.74 2.18 14.02
C TYR A 415 10.90 3.23 15.12
N THR A 416 9.87 3.46 15.94
CA THR A 416 9.98 4.37 17.11
C THR A 416 11.01 3.85 18.11
N SER A 417 11.03 2.55 18.34
CA SER A 417 11.97 1.88 19.25
C SER A 417 13.40 1.88 18.69
N PHE A 418 13.56 1.79 17.37
CA PHE A 418 14.86 2.01 16.73
C PHE A 418 15.44 3.39 17.07
N ASN A 419 14.65 4.45 16.97
CA ASN A 419 15.12 5.80 17.32
C ASN A 419 15.40 5.96 18.82
N ALA A 420 14.60 5.33 19.68
CA ALA A 420 14.87 5.30 21.11
C ALA A 420 16.18 4.54 21.42
N GLY A 421 16.39 3.38 20.80
CA GLY A 421 17.60 2.59 20.93
C GLY A 421 18.85 3.31 20.40
N ASN A 422 18.71 4.09 19.32
CA ASN A 422 19.76 4.96 18.80
C ASN A 422 20.19 6.00 19.84
N SER A 423 19.21 6.67 20.46
CA SER A 423 19.47 7.67 21.50
C SER A 423 20.12 7.03 22.74
N ILE A 424 19.58 5.90 23.22
CA ILE A 424 20.13 5.16 24.37
C ILE A 424 21.57 4.71 24.10
N GLY A 425 21.84 4.15 22.91
CA GLY A 425 23.18 3.71 22.52
C GLY A 425 24.18 4.86 22.55
N ASN A 426 23.82 6.01 21.98
CA ASN A 426 24.69 7.19 22.00
C ASN A 426 24.93 7.76 23.40
N ILE A 427 23.97 7.60 24.34
CA ILE A 427 24.11 8.04 25.74
C ILE A 427 25.10 7.16 26.52
N ILE A 428 25.09 5.85 26.28
CA ILE A 428 25.91 4.88 27.03
C ILE A 428 27.42 5.17 26.85
N THR A 429 27.85 5.46 25.62
CA THR A 429 29.28 5.48 25.28
C THR A 429 30.09 6.59 25.94
N PRO A 430 29.64 7.86 26.00
CA PRO A 430 30.40 8.89 26.69
C PRO A 430 30.60 8.66 28.19
N TYR A 431 29.77 7.80 28.83
CA TYR A 431 29.99 7.34 30.20
C TYR A 431 30.98 6.17 30.31
N ILE A 432 31.15 5.37 29.26
CA ILE A 432 32.21 4.34 29.18
C ILE A 432 33.59 5.02 29.07
N PHE A 433 33.67 6.16 28.37
CA PHE A 433 34.86 7.02 28.31
C PHE A 433 34.98 7.94 29.53
N ASP A 434 34.95 7.35 30.74
CA ASP A 434 35.15 8.08 32.00
C ASP A 434 36.52 8.80 31.99
N ALA A 435 36.54 10.05 32.46
CA ALA A 435 37.74 10.85 32.64
C ALA A 435 38.82 10.12 33.46
N LYS A 436 38.44 9.19 34.35
CA LYS A 436 39.37 8.33 35.11
C LYS A 436 40.27 7.45 34.23
N PHE A 437 39.84 7.12 33.01
CA PHE A 437 40.59 6.26 32.09
C PHE A 437 41.33 7.06 30.99
N ALA A 438 41.31 8.39 31.06
CA ALA A 438 42.13 9.25 30.21
C ALA A 438 43.64 9.06 30.51
N PRO A 439 44.55 9.31 29.55
CA PRO A 439 44.33 9.76 28.18
C PRO A 439 44.17 8.64 27.14
N GLN A 440 44.55 7.40 27.47
CA GLN A 440 44.60 6.28 26.51
C GLN A 440 43.28 5.50 26.37
N TYR A 441 42.36 5.61 27.34
CA TYR A 441 41.03 4.99 27.31
C TYR A 441 41.00 3.48 26.96
N VAL A 442 42.06 2.72 27.28
CA VAL A 442 42.16 1.29 26.92
C VAL A 442 41.03 0.46 27.55
N ASN A 443 40.62 0.79 28.77
CA ASN A 443 39.50 0.12 29.44
C ASN A 443 38.16 0.41 28.75
N ALA A 444 37.96 1.63 28.24
CA ALA A 444 36.78 1.98 27.46
C ALA A 444 36.74 1.17 26.15
N LEU A 445 37.88 1.07 25.44
CA LEU A 445 38.00 0.26 24.23
C LEU A 445 37.75 -1.23 24.49
N LYS A 446 38.19 -1.78 25.63
CA LYS A 446 37.85 -3.15 26.05
C LYS A 446 36.36 -3.33 26.30
N GLY A 447 35.71 -2.36 26.96
CA GLY A 447 34.26 -2.37 27.16
C GLY A 447 33.50 -2.36 25.84
N ILE A 448 33.95 -1.55 24.89
CA ILE A 448 33.38 -1.50 23.53
C ILE A 448 33.59 -2.82 22.79
N LEU A 449 34.78 -3.42 22.89
CA LEU A 449 35.05 -4.74 22.29
C LEU A 449 34.08 -5.80 22.84
N ALA A 450 33.81 -5.79 24.15
CA ALA A 450 32.83 -6.68 24.76
C ALA A 450 31.41 -6.45 24.19
N ILE A 451 30.99 -5.19 24.02
CA ILE A 451 29.69 -4.85 23.40
C ILE A 451 29.62 -5.40 21.97
N TRP A 452 30.69 -5.30 21.18
CA TRP A 452 30.73 -5.83 19.81
C TRP A 452 30.70 -7.36 19.77
N CYS A 453 31.37 -8.05 20.68
CA CYS A 453 31.28 -9.51 20.81
C CYS A 453 29.87 -9.97 21.21
N ILE A 454 29.23 -9.25 22.15
CA ILE A 454 27.84 -9.51 22.53
C ILE A 454 26.93 -9.29 21.32
N LEU A 455 27.11 -8.19 20.58
CA LEU A 455 26.35 -7.91 19.37
C LEU A 455 26.48 -9.04 18.34
N TRP A 456 27.68 -9.56 18.12
CA TRP A 456 27.89 -10.70 17.22
C TRP A 456 27.07 -11.93 17.63
N GLY A 457 27.07 -12.26 18.93
CA GLY A 457 26.23 -13.33 19.49
C GLY A 457 24.73 -13.06 19.35
N VAL A 458 24.29 -11.83 19.60
CA VAL A 458 22.88 -11.40 19.46
C VAL A 458 22.42 -11.50 18.00
N VAL A 459 23.27 -11.14 17.03
CA VAL A 459 22.95 -11.28 15.61
C VAL A 459 22.75 -12.75 15.25
N ILE A 460 23.60 -13.65 15.75
CA ILE A 460 23.42 -15.10 15.54
C ILE A 460 22.14 -15.60 16.22
N ALA A 461 21.90 -15.19 17.47
CA ALA A 461 20.67 -15.54 18.18
C ALA A 461 19.43 -15.10 17.40
N GLN A 462 19.44 -13.90 16.81
CA GLN A 462 18.36 -13.40 15.96
C GLN A 462 18.20 -14.24 14.68
N ILE A 463 19.29 -14.61 14.02
CA ILE A 463 19.27 -15.47 12.82
C ILE A 463 18.66 -16.83 13.16
N VAL A 464 19.09 -17.44 14.28
CA VAL A 464 18.58 -18.73 14.76
C VAL A 464 17.11 -18.62 15.15
N LEU A 465 16.71 -17.57 15.84
CA LEU A 465 15.32 -17.32 16.24
C LEU A 465 14.40 -17.20 15.02
N ILE A 466 14.79 -16.38 14.03
CA ILE A 466 14.03 -16.22 12.77
C ILE A 466 13.98 -17.55 12.00
N ALA A 467 15.10 -18.28 11.90
CA ALA A 467 15.11 -19.59 11.25
C ALA A 467 14.19 -20.60 11.95
N TRP A 468 14.14 -20.58 13.28
CA TRP A 468 13.25 -21.43 14.07
C TRP A 468 11.78 -21.03 13.92
N MET A 469 11.46 -19.74 13.98
CA MET A 469 10.09 -19.24 13.76
C MET A 469 9.60 -19.55 12.35
N GLN A 470 10.47 -19.40 11.35
CA GLN A 470 10.17 -19.75 9.97
C GLN A 470 9.93 -21.25 9.81
N LYS A 471 10.76 -22.10 10.42
CA LYS A 471 10.54 -23.56 10.42
C LYS A 471 9.19 -23.91 11.04
N LYS A 472 8.86 -23.34 12.20
CA LYS A 472 7.57 -23.55 12.87
C LYS A 472 6.39 -23.09 12.01
N LYS A 473 6.52 -21.97 11.30
CA LYS A 473 5.51 -21.48 10.34
C LYS A 473 5.40 -22.38 9.11
N CYS A 474 6.50 -22.87 8.55
CA CYS A 474 6.47 -23.85 7.47
C CYS A 474 5.78 -25.15 7.92
N ASP A 475 6.10 -25.64 9.10
CA ASP A 475 5.48 -26.85 9.66
C ASP A 475 3.97 -26.63 9.91
N GLN A 476 3.56 -25.43 10.34
CA GLN A 476 2.14 -25.04 10.47
C GLN A 476 1.43 -24.91 9.11
N ARG A 477 2.13 -24.44 8.06
CA ARG A 477 1.60 -24.34 6.69
C ARG A 477 1.46 -25.71 6.05
N GLU A 478 2.42 -26.60 6.26
CA GLU A 478 2.34 -28.01 5.85
C GLU A 478 1.20 -28.72 6.58
N ALA A 479 1.04 -28.49 7.89
CA ALA A 479 -0.10 -29.01 8.66
C ALA A 479 -1.45 -28.42 8.22
N ALA A 480 -1.46 -27.23 7.63
CA ALA A 480 -2.64 -26.57 7.05
C ALA A 480 -2.83 -26.83 5.54
N GLY A 481 -1.99 -27.68 4.91
CA GLY A 481 -2.11 -28.05 3.49
C GLY A 481 -1.64 -27.00 2.48
N LEU A 482 -0.89 -25.97 2.91
CA LEU A 482 -0.35 -24.90 2.04
C LEU A 482 1.08 -25.21 1.55
N PRO A 483 1.49 -24.72 0.37
CA PRO A 483 2.85 -24.90 -0.13
C PRO A 483 3.90 -24.25 0.79
N ARG A 484 5.03 -24.95 0.96
CA ARG A 484 6.10 -24.62 1.92
C ARG A 484 6.79 -23.27 1.66
N ASP A 485 6.92 -22.88 0.40
CA ASP A 485 7.60 -21.66 -0.07
C ASP A 485 6.68 -20.83 -1.01
N PRO A 486 6.04 -19.74 -0.55
CA PRO A 486 5.33 -18.81 -1.42
C PRO A 486 6.29 -17.87 -2.16
N ILE A 487 5.97 -17.53 -3.42
CA ILE A 487 6.75 -16.59 -4.24
C ILE A 487 6.30 -15.15 -3.94
N ASP A 488 7.15 -14.36 -3.27
CA ASP A 488 6.91 -12.94 -3.00
C ASP A 488 7.38 -12.04 -4.15
N TYR A 489 6.43 -11.50 -4.91
CA TYR A 489 6.68 -10.58 -6.03
C TYR A 489 6.80 -9.11 -5.59
N SER A 490 6.57 -8.76 -4.31
CA SER A 490 6.52 -7.36 -3.84
C SER A 490 7.87 -6.62 -3.87
N MET A 491 8.97 -7.36 -4.09
CA MET A 491 10.36 -6.86 -4.10
C MET A 491 11.06 -7.06 -5.47
N SER A 492 10.32 -7.35 -6.55
CA SER A 492 10.90 -7.52 -7.89
C SER A 492 11.35 -6.18 -8.51
N GLY A 493 12.50 -6.19 -9.20
CA GLY A 493 13.06 -5.01 -9.88
C GLY A 493 12.46 -4.70 -11.25
N HIS A 494 11.63 -5.59 -11.80
CA HIS A 494 10.83 -5.35 -13.00
C HIS A 494 9.46 -4.78 -12.60
N PHE A 495 8.89 -3.93 -13.46
CA PHE A 495 7.50 -3.49 -13.31
C PHE A 495 6.60 -4.70 -13.58
N HIS A 496 6.27 -5.42 -12.52
CA HIS A 496 5.09 -6.26 -12.49
C HIS A 496 3.98 -5.34 -12.02
N GLU A 497 2.98 -5.09 -12.87
CA GLU A 497 1.72 -4.51 -12.39
C GLU A 497 1.31 -5.32 -11.17
N ALA A 498 1.11 -4.64 -10.05
CA ALA A 498 0.77 -5.27 -8.78
C ALA A 498 -0.41 -6.21 -9.03
N GLY A 499 -0.14 -7.51 -9.12
CA GLY A 499 -1.18 -8.50 -9.05
C GLY A 499 -1.82 -8.31 -7.69
N ALA A 500 -3.12 -8.07 -7.66
CA ALA A 500 -3.91 -8.14 -6.44
C ALA A 500 -3.87 -9.56 -5.82
N GLU A 501 -3.20 -10.52 -6.46
CA GLU A 501 -3.26 -11.94 -6.17
C GLU A 501 -2.23 -12.53 -5.19
N VAL A 502 -1.28 -11.78 -4.61
CA VAL A 502 -0.30 -12.42 -3.69
C VAL A 502 -0.67 -12.30 -2.21
N HIS A 503 -1.64 -11.46 -1.84
CA HIS A 503 -2.17 -11.42 -0.47
C HIS A 503 -3.68 -11.14 -0.49
N GLY A 504 -4.48 -12.13 -0.89
CA GLY A 504 -5.95 -12.05 -0.85
C GLY A 504 -6.46 -11.62 0.52
N GLU A 505 -7.46 -10.72 0.56
CA GLU A 505 -8.27 -10.13 1.66
C GLU A 505 -7.57 -9.78 3.00
N ASN A 506 -6.67 -10.62 3.47
CA ASN A 506 -5.72 -10.48 4.57
C ASN A 506 -4.61 -9.45 4.33
N GLY A 507 -4.34 -9.06 3.07
CA GLY A 507 -3.41 -7.96 2.74
C GLY A 507 -4.01 -6.57 3.02
N LEU A 508 -5.35 -6.47 3.06
CA LEU A 508 -6.11 -5.26 3.34
C LEU A 508 -6.47 -5.11 4.82
N GLN A 509 -6.44 -6.20 5.60
CA GLN A 509 -6.59 -6.19 7.05
C GLN A 509 -5.23 -5.94 7.71
N ASP A 510 -5.17 -5.04 8.70
CA ASP A 510 -3.96 -4.77 9.49
C ASP A 510 -3.66 -5.98 10.40
N MET A 511 -3.17 -7.09 9.84
CA MET A 511 -2.84 -8.30 10.59
C MET A 511 -1.35 -8.36 10.93
N THR A 512 -1.02 -8.82 12.13
CA THR A 512 0.38 -8.98 12.56
C THR A 512 1.04 -10.18 11.89
N ASP A 513 2.37 -10.26 11.97
CA ASP A 513 3.12 -11.42 11.43
C ASP A 513 2.86 -12.74 12.17
N LYS A 514 2.22 -12.73 13.34
CA LYS A 514 1.71 -13.94 14.00
C LYS A 514 0.34 -14.36 13.46
N GLU A 515 -0.52 -13.40 13.16
CA GLU A 515 -1.88 -13.63 12.66
C GLU A 515 -1.88 -13.93 11.16
N ASN A 516 -0.97 -13.31 10.40
CA ASN A 516 -0.85 -13.50 8.97
C ASN A 516 -0.04 -14.76 8.63
N ILE A 517 -0.75 -15.86 8.38
CA ILE A 517 -0.19 -17.14 7.94
C ILE A 517 0.59 -16.99 6.61
N TYR A 518 0.28 -15.97 5.80
CA TYR A 518 0.96 -15.70 4.54
C TYR A 518 2.28 -14.95 4.70
N PHE A 519 2.53 -14.28 5.84
CA PHE A 519 3.74 -13.50 6.08
C PHE A 519 4.98 -14.39 6.25
N HIS A 520 6.02 -14.12 5.47
CA HIS A 520 7.28 -14.86 5.48
C HIS A 520 8.41 -14.00 6.06
N GLU A 521 9.13 -14.53 7.05
CA GLU A 521 10.31 -13.86 7.59
C GLU A 521 11.52 -14.15 6.70
N LEU A 522 12.29 -13.13 6.31
CA LEU A 522 13.41 -13.30 5.38
C LEU A 522 14.63 -13.89 6.11
N SER A 523 14.78 -15.22 6.03
CA SER A 523 15.93 -16.00 6.53
C SER A 523 17.04 -16.18 5.47
N PRO A 524 18.30 -16.47 5.87
CA PRO A 524 19.43 -16.64 4.95
C PRO A 524 19.40 -17.91 4.08
N THR A 525 18.52 -18.90 4.34
CA THR A 525 18.61 -20.24 3.72
C THR A 525 17.58 -20.55 2.62
N SER A 526 16.52 -19.77 2.45
CA SER A 526 15.37 -20.16 1.60
C SER A 526 15.54 -19.95 0.08
N SER A 527 16.71 -19.54 -0.41
CA SER A 527 16.91 -19.19 -1.84
C SER A 527 17.70 -20.22 -2.66
N PHE A 528 18.13 -21.34 -2.07
CA PHE A 528 19.06 -22.27 -2.75
C PHE A 528 18.44 -23.58 -3.28
N ARG A 529 17.11 -23.77 -3.19
CA ARG A 529 16.45 -24.97 -3.75
C ARG A 529 15.59 -24.72 -5.00
N ALA A 530 15.44 -23.48 -5.44
CA ALA A 530 14.59 -23.14 -6.60
C ALA A 530 15.34 -23.00 -7.94
N PHE A 531 16.55 -23.57 -8.07
CA PHE A 531 17.37 -23.47 -9.29
C PHE A 531 18.03 -24.81 -9.63
N GLN A 532 17.23 -25.87 -9.74
CA GLN A 532 17.63 -27.09 -10.47
C GLN A 532 16.40 -27.97 -10.71
N SER A 533 15.69 -27.69 -11.79
CA SER A 533 14.87 -28.68 -12.47
C SER A 533 14.85 -28.30 -13.94
N SER A 534 15.84 -28.82 -14.64
CA SER A 534 16.03 -28.76 -16.08
C SER A 534 14.78 -29.30 -16.79
N TYR A 535 14.23 -28.51 -17.72
CA TYR A 535 13.23 -28.99 -18.67
C TYR A 535 13.89 -30.05 -19.58
N CYS A 536 13.38 -31.28 -19.51
CA CYS A 536 13.64 -32.34 -20.48
C CYS A 536 12.30 -32.61 -21.20
N PRO A 537 12.18 -32.33 -22.52
CA PRO A 537 10.93 -32.51 -23.23
C PRO A 537 10.90 -33.91 -23.84
N SER A 538 10.32 -34.87 -23.13
CA SER A 538 9.65 -36.04 -23.73
C SER A 538 9.07 -36.94 -22.64
N CYS A 539 7.82 -37.33 -22.84
CA CYS A 539 7.02 -38.28 -22.04
C CYS A 539 6.33 -37.74 -20.78
N SER A 540 5.00 -37.54 -20.85
CA SER A 540 4.03 -38.17 -19.94
C SER A 540 2.62 -37.54 -20.08
N GLN A 541 1.63 -38.34 -20.50
CA GLN A 541 0.21 -37.96 -20.50
C GLN A 541 -0.46 -38.01 -19.10
N ASP A 542 0.32 -38.14 -18.02
CA ASP A 542 -0.19 -38.19 -16.62
C ASP A 542 0.34 -37.02 -15.77
N ALA A 543 0.14 -35.79 -16.25
CA ALA A 543 0.32 -34.62 -15.40
C ALA A 543 -0.89 -34.48 -14.43
N PRO A 544 -0.69 -34.22 -13.14
CA PRO A 544 -1.79 -34.03 -12.19
C PRO A 544 -2.69 -32.88 -12.65
N LYS A 545 -4.00 -33.16 -12.77
CA LYS A 545 -5.00 -32.14 -13.14
C LYS A 545 -5.34 -31.28 -11.91
N PRO A 546 -5.18 -29.95 -11.98
CA PRO A 546 -5.57 -29.03 -10.93
C PRO A 546 -7.10 -28.91 -10.86
N TYR A 547 -7.61 -28.89 -9.64
CA TYR A 547 -9.02 -28.64 -9.31
C TYR A 547 -9.12 -27.52 -8.28
N ILE A 548 -10.23 -26.79 -8.30
CA ILE A 548 -10.51 -25.69 -7.37
C ILE A 548 -11.53 -26.17 -6.34
N LEU A 549 -11.16 -26.14 -5.07
CA LEU A 549 -12.10 -26.36 -3.96
C LEU A 549 -12.60 -25.00 -3.47
N LYS A 550 -13.87 -24.69 -3.74
CA LYS A 550 -14.55 -23.50 -3.22
C LYS A 550 -15.28 -23.88 -1.93
N LEU A 551 -14.74 -23.49 -0.78
CA LEU A 551 -15.31 -23.73 0.55
C LEU A 551 -15.90 -22.44 1.10
N VAL A 552 -17.17 -22.48 1.50
CA VAL A 552 -17.95 -21.34 1.97
C VAL A 552 -18.52 -21.66 3.35
N ASN A 553 -18.13 -20.85 4.35
CA ASN A 553 -18.55 -20.99 5.74
C ASN A 553 -19.05 -19.63 6.29
N PRO A 554 -20.30 -19.23 6.01
CA PRO A 554 -20.87 -17.98 6.46
C PRO A 554 -20.89 -17.84 8.00
N PRO A 555 -20.64 -16.64 8.55
CA PRO A 555 -20.77 -16.38 9.97
C PRO A 555 -22.25 -16.45 10.42
N PRO A 556 -22.50 -16.70 11.72
CA PRO A 556 -23.87 -16.80 12.25
C PRO A 556 -24.65 -15.49 12.07
N THR A 557 -25.92 -15.63 11.71
CA THR A 557 -26.82 -14.56 11.26
C THR A 557 -27.13 -13.56 12.39
N LYS A 558 -27.03 -12.26 12.09
CA LYS A 558 -27.71 -11.22 12.88
C LYS A 558 -29.11 -11.03 12.32
N ALA A 559 -30.14 -11.08 13.15
CA ALA A 559 -31.53 -10.86 12.71
C ALA A 559 -31.65 -9.50 11.99
N ASN A 560 -32.32 -9.49 10.83
CA ASN A 560 -32.67 -8.33 9.99
C ASN A 560 -31.57 -7.68 9.10
N ASP A 561 -30.45 -8.37 8.81
CA ASP A 561 -29.46 -7.87 7.83
C ASP A 561 -29.72 -8.43 6.41
N GLU A 562 -30.36 -7.62 5.56
CA GLU A 562 -30.66 -7.94 4.15
C GLU A 562 -29.41 -8.26 3.32
N GLY A 563 -28.32 -7.51 3.53
CA GLY A 563 -27.08 -7.71 2.80
C GLY A 563 -26.44 -9.06 3.11
N HIS A 564 -26.50 -9.46 4.37
CA HIS A 564 -26.05 -10.78 4.82
C HIS A 564 -26.94 -11.91 4.26
N SER A 565 -28.26 -11.79 4.35
CA SER A 565 -29.20 -12.78 3.80
C SER A 565 -29.02 -12.98 2.30
N ARG A 566 -28.86 -11.89 1.53
CA ARG A 566 -28.56 -11.93 0.10
C ARG A 566 -27.30 -12.74 -0.20
N LYS A 567 -26.24 -12.53 0.60
CA LYS A 567 -24.97 -13.23 0.37
C LYS A 567 -25.09 -14.73 0.63
N ILE A 568 -25.79 -15.13 1.69
CA ILE A 568 -26.05 -16.55 1.98
C ILE A 568 -26.83 -17.22 0.82
N LEU A 569 -27.92 -16.60 0.38
CA LEU A 569 -28.74 -17.10 -0.73
C LEU A 569 -27.93 -17.20 -2.03
N SER A 570 -27.06 -16.21 -2.30
CA SER A 570 -26.21 -16.20 -3.51
C SER A 570 -25.26 -17.41 -3.60
N TYR A 571 -24.77 -17.92 -2.47
CA TYR A 571 -23.94 -19.14 -2.46
C TYR A 571 -24.73 -20.40 -2.77
N GLN A 572 -25.98 -20.48 -2.33
CA GLN A 572 -26.88 -21.59 -2.65
C GLN A 572 -27.25 -21.58 -4.15
N VAL A 573 -27.52 -20.39 -4.69
CA VAL A 573 -27.80 -20.20 -6.12
C VAL A 573 -26.58 -20.58 -6.97
N GLU A 574 -25.39 -20.11 -6.62
CA GLU A 574 -24.15 -20.46 -7.32
C GLU A 574 -23.90 -21.98 -7.29
N GLN A 575 -24.12 -22.59 -6.13
CA GLN A 575 -24.01 -24.03 -5.96
C GLN A 575 -24.97 -24.79 -6.86
N TYR A 576 -26.25 -24.40 -6.89
CA TYR A 576 -27.26 -25.02 -7.74
C TYR A 576 -26.88 -24.89 -9.22
N PHE A 577 -26.43 -23.71 -9.66
CA PHE A 577 -25.99 -23.49 -11.03
C PHE A 577 -24.89 -24.47 -11.44
N TYR A 578 -23.79 -24.55 -10.69
CA TYR A 578 -22.66 -25.41 -11.05
C TYR A 578 -22.99 -26.90 -10.96
N SER A 579 -23.85 -27.30 -10.01
CA SER A 579 -24.20 -28.71 -9.79
C SER A 579 -25.28 -29.24 -10.72
N HIS A 580 -26.18 -28.40 -11.23
CA HIS A 580 -27.35 -28.85 -12.02
C HIS A 580 -27.46 -28.20 -13.40
N LEU A 581 -27.13 -26.91 -13.53
CA LEU A 581 -27.35 -26.17 -14.79
C LEU A 581 -26.12 -26.15 -15.68
N ALA A 582 -24.92 -25.96 -15.10
CA ALA A 582 -23.66 -25.93 -15.83
C ALA A 582 -23.39 -27.25 -16.59
N LEU A 583 -23.87 -28.38 -16.07
CA LEU A 583 -23.74 -29.70 -16.70
C LEU A 583 -24.54 -29.82 -18.01
N GLN A 584 -25.55 -28.99 -18.22
CA GLN A 584 -26.39 -28.99 -19.41
C GLN A 584 -25.81 -28.13 -20.54
N LEU A 585 -24.86 -27.25 -20.22
CA LEU A 585 -24.27 -26.35 -21.21
C LEU A 585 -23.44 -27.12 -22.25
N PRO A 586 -23.52 -26.75 -23.54
CA PRO A 586 -22.70 -27.35 -24.58
C PRO A 586 -21.24 -26.98 -24.39
N ALA A 587 -20.32 -27.79 -24.96
CA ALA A 587 -18.88 -27.54 -24.89
C ALA A 587 -18.45 -26.19 -25.51
N THR A 588 -19.28 -25.61 -26.39
CA THR A 588 -19.08 -24.28 -26.98
C THR A 588 -19.33 -23.12 -26.01
N LEU A 589 -19.93 -23.39 -24.84
CA LEU A 589 -20.16 -22.44 -23.75
C LEU A 589 -19.37 -22.90 -22.52
N PRO A 590 -18.05 -22.66 -22.50
CA PRO A 590 -17.19 -23.14 -21.43
C PRO A 590 -17.55 -22.46 -20.11
N VAL A 591 -17.77 -23.28 -19.09
CA VAL A 591 -17.89 -22.92 -17.67
C VAL A 591 -17.17 -23.98 -16.83
N ALA A 592 -16.86 -23.66 -15.58
CA ALA A 592 -16.26 -24.63 -14.68
C ALA A 592 -17.19 -25.83 -14.45
N LYS A 593 -16.66 -27.04 -14.57
CA LYS A 593 -17.39 -28.28 -14.30
C LYS A 593 -17.36 -28.58 -12.80
N CYS A 594 -18.54 -28.78 -12.20
CA CYS A 594 -18.65 -29.26 -10.83
C CYS A 594 -18.49 -30.78 -10.78
N LEU A 595 -17.48 -31.26 -10.06
CA LEU A 595 -17.23 -32.68 -9.84
C LEU A 595 -17.94 -33.21 -8.60
N ALA A 596 -17.98 -32.40 -7.55
CA ALA A 596 -18.60 -32.75 -6.29
C ALA A 596 -19.09 -31.48 -5.59
N SER A 597 -20.20 -31.60 -4.87
CA SER A 597 -20.82 -30.50 -4.16
C SER A 597 -21.43 -31.02 -2.85
N ILE A 598 -21.21 -30.30 -1.76
CA ILE A 598 -21.83 -30.60 -0.45
C ILE A 598 -22.48 -29.33 0.08
N ASN A 599 -23.65 -29.47 0.70
CA ASN A 599 -24.28 -28.45 1.50
C ASN A 599 -24.67 -29.08 2.83
N LYS A 600 -24.05 -28.62 3.92
CA LYS A 600 -24.30 -29.13 5.27
C LYS A 600 -24.84 -28.01 6.14
N HIS A 601 -26.10 -28.14 6.54
CA HIS A 601 -26.69 -27.33 7.59
C HIS A 601 -26.36 -27.95 8.96
N ASN A 602 -25.72 -27.18 9.82
CA ASN A 602 -25.43 -27.58 11.19
C ASN A 602 -26.58 -27.15 12.11
N THR A 603 -26.75 -27.86 13.22
CA THR A 603 -27.81 -27.62 14.21
C THR A 603 -27.70 -26.28 14.95
N ASP A 604 -26.54 -25.62 14.87
CA ASP A 604 -26.26 -24.31 15.44
C ASP A 604 -26.69 -23.14 14.51
N GLY A 605 -27.33 -23.44 13.38
CA GLY A 605 -27.76 -22.45 12.39
C GLY A 605 -26.66 -22.07 11.39
N THR A 606 -25.47 -22.65 11.49
CA THR A 606 -24.40 -22.45 10.48
C THR A 606 -24.61 -23.36 9.28
N SER A 607 -24.27 -22.87 8.09
CA SER A 607 -24.32 -23.64 6.84
C SER A 607 -22.92 -23.71 6.25
N MET A 608 -22.51 -24.88 5.77
CA MET A 608 -21.24 -25.07 5.07
C MET A 608 -21.51 -25.59 3.67
N THR A 609 -21.06 -24.83 2.67
CA THR A 609 -21.12 -25.22 1.26
C THR A 609 -19.71 -25.48 0.76
N ALA A 610 -19.48 -26.60 0.07
CA ALA A 610 -18.22 -26.83 -0.64
C ALA A 610 -18.46 -27.39 -2.04
N MET A 611 -17.72 -26.88 -3.02
CA MET A 611 -17.76 -27.33 -4.42
C MET A 611 -16.35 -27.63 -4.92
N LEU A 612 -16.19 -28.75 -5.61
CA LEU A 612 -14.97 -29.10 -6.34
C LEU A 612 -15.19 -28.81 -7.83
N LEU A 613 -14.52 -27.79 -8.34
CA LEU A 613 -14.66 -27.26 -9.70
C LEU A 613 -13.41 -27.56 -10.54
N SER A 614 -13.58 -27.73 -11.85
CA SER A 614 -12.45 -27.77 -12.79
C SER A 614 -11.74 -26.41 -12.88
N ASP A 615 -10.40 -26.41 -12.98
CA ASP A 615 -9.64 -25.18 -13.18
C ASP A 615 -9.73 -24.69 -14.64
N LEU A 616 -10.45 -23.59 -14.87
CA LEU A 616 -10.62 -22.98 -16.20
C LEU A 616 -9.29 -22.45 -16.77
N ARG A 617 -8.31 -22.11 -15.93
CA ARG A 617 -7.04 -21.51 -16.37
C ARG A 617 -6.18 -22.44 -17.22
N GLN A 618 -6.47 -23.74 -17.21
CA GLN A 618 -5.81 -24.69 -18.10
C GLN A 618 -6.10 -24.41 -19.58
N GLN A 619 -7.30 -23.94 -19.89
CA GLN A 619 -7.75 -23.63 -21.26
C GLN A 619 -7.81 -22.12 -21.52
N TYR A 620 -8.12 -21.35 -20.48
CA TYR A 620 -8.27 -19.90 -20.53
C TYR A 620 -7.28 -19.24 -19.55
N PRO A 621 -5.97 -19.20 -19.88
CA PRO A 621 -4.93 -18.81 -18.92
C PRO A 621 -4.89 -17.31 -18.61
N VAL A 622 -5.59 -16.48 -19.39
CA VAL A 622 -5.57 -15.02 -19.25
C VAL A 622 -6.77 -14.58 -18.42
N ALA A 623 -6.52 -14.10 -17.20
CA ALA A 623 -7.57 -13.56 -16.33
C ALA A 623 -8.01 -12.15 -16.79
N GLY A 624 -9.31 -11.88 -16.79
CA GLY A 624 -9.85 -10.53 -16.98
C GLY A 624 -9.89 -9.69 -15.69
N GLU A 625 -9.31 -10.20 -14.59
CA GLU A 625 -9.32 -9.68 -13.21
C GLU A 625 -8.70 -8.28 -12.97
N LYS A 626 -8.18 -7.63 -14.02
CA LYS A 626 -7.77 -6.21 -13.92
C LYS A 626 -8.93 -5.35 -14.40
N ARG A 627 -9.22 -4.24 -13.71
CA ARG A 627 -10.13 -3.15 -14.16
C ARG A 627 -9.58 -2.42 -15.41
N ASN A 628 -9.10 -3.19 -16.38
CA ASN A 628 -8.71 -2.73 -17.69
C ASN A 628 -9.83 -3.13 -18.62
N VAL A 629 -10.22 -2.15 -19.43
CA VAL A 629 -11.09 -2.34 -20.58
C VAL A 629 -10.59 -3.52 -21.43
N LEU A 630 -11.50 -4.42 -21.84
CA LEU A 630 -11.17 -5.57 -22.68
C LEU A 630 -10.60 -5.12 -24.02
N THR A 631 -9.73 -5.93 -24.65
CA THR A 631 -9.42 -5.70 -26.07
C THR A 631 -10.66 -5.90 -26.94
N THR A 632 -10.69 -5.32 -28.15
CA THR A 632 -11.79 -5.49 -29.10
C THR A 632 -12.12 -6.95 -29.38
N ILE A 633 -11.08 -7.80 -29.48
CA ILE A 633 -11.22 -9.25 -29.70
C ILE A 633 -11.91 -9.91 -28.50
N GLN A 634 -11.46 -9.61 -27.28
CA GLN A 634 -12.05 -10.17 -26.06
C GLN A 634 -13.47 -9.68 -25.82
N ALA A 635 -13.78 -8.42 -26.13
CA ALA A 635 -15.13 -7.87 -26.04
C ALA A 635 -16.09 -8.59 -27.01
N HIS A 636 -15.68 -8.84 -28.25
CA HIS A 636 -16.48 -9.63 -29.20
C HIS A 636 -16.65 -11.08 -28.75
N ALA A 637 -15.60 -11.72 -28.24
CA ALA A 637 -15.68 -13.08 -27.73
C ALA A 637 -16.61 -13.21 -26.50
N ALA A 638 -16.61 -12.20 -25.62
CA ALA A 638 -17.56 -12.10 -24.51
C ALA A 638 -19.01 -11.94 -24.97
N LEU A 639 -19.28 -11.08 -25.96
CA LEU A 639 -20.62 -10.95 -26.54
C LEU A 639 -21.12 -12.24 -27.21
N ASP A 640 -20.20 -12.96 -27.85
CA ASP A 640 -20.48 -14.25 -28.47
C ASP A 640 -20.81 -15.34 -27.44
N TRP A 641 -20.10 -15.33 -26.30
CA TRP A 641 -20.40 -16.22 -25.19
C TRP A 641 -21.75 -15.85 -24.54
N LEU A 642 -22.00 -14.58 -24.26
CA LEU A 642 -23.24 -14.10 -23.63
C LEU A 642 -24.46 -14.37 -24.50
N SER A 643 -24.41 -14.05 -25.80
CA SER A 643 -25.52 -14.34 -26.73
C SER A 643 -25.78 -15.84 -26.85
N GLY A 644 -24.74 -16.66 -26.81
CA GLY A 644 -24.88 -18.12 -26.78
C GLY A 644 -25.49 -18.64 -25.48
N PHE A 645 -25.04 -18.15 -24.32
CA PHE A 645 -25.58 -18.51 -23.00
C PHE A 645 -27.06 -18.11 -22.86
N HIS A 646 -27.37 -16.87 -23.19
CA HIS A 646 -28.74 -16.34 -23.20
C HIS A 646 -29.61 -17.08 -24.21
N GLY A 647 -29.12 -17.36 -25.42
CA GLY A 647 -29.88 -18.11 -26.42
C GLY A 647 -30.15 -19.55 -25.99
N PHE A 648 -29.16 -20.20 -25.37
CA PHE A 648 -29.30 -21.57 -24.88
C PHE A 648 -30.40 -21.68 -23.81
N TRP A 649 -30.46 -20.75 -22.86
CA TRP A 649 -31.46 -20.81 -21.78
C TRP A 649 -32.83 -20.25 -22.17
N TRP A 650 -32.95 -19.45 -23.21
CA TRP A 650 -34.21 -18.80 -23.59
C TRP A 650 -35.36 -19.78 -23.83
N SER A 651 -35.10 -20.91 -24.52
CA SER A 651 -36.13 -21.94 -24.72
C SER A 651 -36.34 -22.85 -23.50
N ARG A 652 -35.46 -22.81 -22.51
CA ARG A 652 -35.39 -23.75 -21.39
C ARG A 652 -35.90 -23.18 -20.07
N VAL A 653 -35.88 -21.86 -19.90
CA VAL A 653 -36.34 -21.23 -18.64
C VAL A 653 -37.80 -21.55 -18.30
N LYS A 654 -38.66 -21.79 -19.30
CA LYS A 654 -40.06 -22.21 -19.10
C LYS A 654 -40.20 -23.58 -18.41
N SER A 655 -39.14 -24.39 -18.40
CA SER A 655 -39.11 -25.69 -17.71
C SER A 655 -38.65 -25.60 -16.25
N LEU A 656 -38.18 -24.43 -15.80
CA LEU A 656 -37.77 -24.24 -14.41
C LEU A 656 -39.01 -24.18 -13.51
N ASN A 657 -38.91 -24.83 -12.36
CA ASN A 657 -40.00 -24.83 -11.38
C ASN A 657 -40.04 -23.47 -10.64
N SER A 658 -41.06 -22.66 -10.93
CA SER A 658 -41.24 -21.33 -10.34
C SER A 658 -41.29 -21.33 -8.81
N SER A 659 -41.76 -22.41 -8.18
CA SER A 659 -41.80 -22.52 -6.71
C SER A 659 -40.42 -22.66 -6.06
N SER A 660 -39.41 -23.12 -6.82
CA SER A 660 -38.03 -23.29 -6.35
C SER A 660 -37.16 -22.04 -6.53
N LEU A 661 -37.65 -21.03 -7.28
CA LEU A 661 -36.89 -19.81 -7.54
C LEU A 661 -36.74 -18.99 -6.25
N VAL A 662 -35.57 -18.38 -6.10
CA VAL A 662 -35.22 -17.57 -4.93
C VAL A 662 -35.80 -16.16 -5.11
N LEU A 663 -36.65 -15.75 -4.16
CA LEU A 663 -37.27 -14.42 -4.13
C LEU A 663 -36.27 -13.36 -3.63
N PRO A 664 -36.59 -12.06 -3.72
CA PRO A 664 -35.80 -11.01 -3.08
C PRO A 664 -35.50 -11.35 -1.61
N PRO A 665 -34.30 -11.04 -1.07
CA PRO A 665 -33.83 -11.58 0.21
C PRO A 665 -34.79 -11.40 1.39
N LEU A 666 -35.46 -10.25 1.50
CA LEU A 666 -36.42 -9.98 2.57
C LEU A 666 -37.71 -10.80 2.42
N GLU A 667 -38.21 -10.98 1.20
CA GLU A 667 -39.36 -11.83 0.91
C GLU A 667 -39.03 -13.30 1.11
N GLU A 668 -37.84 -13.71 0.70
CA GLU A 668 -37.33 -15.06 0.85
C GLU A 668 -37.20 -15.46 2.32
N VAL A 669 -36.68 -14.57 3.17
CA VAL A 669 -36.59 -14.79 4.61
C VAL A 669 -37.99 -14.90 5.24
N LYS A 670 -38.97 -14.13 4.76
CA LYS A 670 -40.37 -14.25 5.20
C LYS A 670 -40.99 -15.59 4.75
N ARG A 671 -40.59 -16.12 3.58
CA ARG A 671 -41.02 -17.43 3.04
C ARG A 671 -40.40 -18.60 3.81
N ASP A 672 -39.14 -18.47 4.23
CA ASP A 672 -38.29 -19.53 4.79
C ASP A 672 -38.57 -19.93 6.25
N GLY A 673 -39.66 -19.45 6.86
CA GLY A 673 -40.13 -19.99 8.14
C GLY A 673 -40.54 -21.48 8.09
N GLN A 674 -40.60 -22.11 6.90
CA GLN A 674 -41.13 -23.47 6.73
C GLN A 674 -40.40 -24.44 5.79
N ASP A 675 -39.52 -24.05 4.84
CA ASP A 675 -38.91 -25.07 3.93
C ASP A 675 -37.59 -24.64 3.22
N ALA A 676 -36.44 -24.88 3.86
CA ALA A 676 -35.12 -24.41 3.38
C ALA A 676 -34.40 -25.34 2.38
N SER A 677 -35.00 -26.46 1.95
CA SER A 677 -34.23 -27.57 1.35
C SER A 677 -34.17 -27.66 -0.19
N ASN A 678 -34.95 -26.86 -0.95
CA ASN A 678 -35.04 -27.00 -2.42
C ASN A 678 -35.05 -25.65 -3.18
N LYS A 679 -33.96 -24.90 -3.12
CA LYS A 679 -33.79 -23.62 -3.84
C LYS A 679 -32.99 -23.79 -5.14
N SER A 680 -33.38 -23.09 -6.20
CA SER A 680 -32.71 -23.09 -7.50
C SER A 680 -31.92 -21.80 -7.77
N VAL A 681 -32.32 -21.02 -8.78
CA VAL A 681 -31.71 -19.75 -9.17
C VAL A 681 -32.59 -18.57 -8.76
N TRP A 682 -32.10 -17.33 -8.88
CA TRP A 682 -32.91 -16.15 -8.56
C TRP A 682 -34.12 -16.01 -9.48
N LEU A 683 -35.27 -15.62 -8.91
CA LEU A 683 -36.46 -15.24 -9.68
C LEU A 683 -36.14 -14.04 -10.57
N ASN A 684 -35.50 -13.01 -10.03
CA ASN A 684 -34.94 -11.91 -10.78
C ASN A 684 -33.42 -11.98 -10.64
N GLY A 685 -32.74 -12.33 -11.73
CA GLY A 685 -31.29 -12.39 -11.78
C GLY A 685 -30.67 -11.00 -11.73
N GLY A 686 -29.39 -10.95 -11.36
CA GLY A 686 -28.66 -9.70 -11.26
C GLY A 686 -28.55 -9.14 -9.86
N TYR A 687 -27.47 -8.40 -9.64
CA TYR A 687 -27.12 -7.82 -8.35
C TYR A 687 -27.82 -6.47 -8.07
N THR A 688 -28.40 -5.85 -9.10
CA THR A 688 -28.64 -4.41 -9.14
C THR A 688 -30.10 -4.03 -9.25
N TYR A 689 -31.02 -4.99 -9.37
CA TYR A 689 -32.45 -4.70 -9.52
C TYR A 689 -33.06 -4.14 -8.22
N LEU A 690 -34.04 -3.26 -8.40
CA LEU A 690 -34.56 -2.35 -7.39
C LEU A 690 -35.03 -3.03 -6.09
N ALA A 691 -35.68 -4.19 -6.17
CA ALA A 691 -36.22 -4.88 -5.00
C ALA A 691 -35.15 -5.35 -4.00
N THR A 692 -33.87 -5.38 -4.39
CA THR A 692 -32.74 -5.68 -3.47
C THR A 692 -31.93 -4.44 -3.05
N ARG A 693 -32.35 -3.26 -3.55
CA ARG A 693 -31.62 -1.98 -3.46
C ARG A 693 -32.53 -0.80 -3.15
N ARG A 694 -33.62 -1.06 -2.41
CA ARG A 694 -34.61 -0.03 -2.11
C ARG A 694 -34.01 1.08 -1.26
N LYS A 695 -33.21 0.74 -0.24
CA LYS A 695 -32.54 1.72 0.65
C LYS A 695 -31.66 2.70 -0.11
N GLU A 696 -30.92 2.21 -1.10
CA GLU A 696 -30.03 3.03 -1.91
C GLU A 696 -30.83 3.92 -2.86
N TYR A 697 -31.89 3.38 -3.46
CA TYR A 697 -32.83 4.19 -4.24
C TYR A 697 -33.51 5.28 -3.40
N ASP A 698 -33.96 4.97 -2.18
CA ASP A 698 -34.54 5.96 -1.26
C ASP A 698 -33.52 7.03 -0.85
N SER A 699 -32.23 6.66 -0.78
CA SER A 699 -31.14 7.60 -0.53
C SER A 699 -30.94 8.55 -1.72
N LEU A 700 -31.02 8.03 -2.97
CA LEU A 700 -31.00 8.87 -4.17
C LEU A 700 -32.20 9.82 -4.21
N ALA A 701 -33.40 9.34 -3.87
CA ALA A 701 -34.61 10.16 -3.82
C ALA A 701 -34.55 11.28 -2.75
N ALA A 702 -33.75 11.09 -1.70
CA ALA A 702 -33.52 12.09 -0.65
C ALA A 702 -32.33 13.03 -0.94
N ASP A 703 -31.52 12.75 -1.96
CA ASP A 703 -30.33 13.51 -2.33
C ASP A 703 -30.65 14.59 -3.38
N TYR A 704 -31.12 15.75 -2.93
CA TYR A 704 -31.48 16.87 -3.80
C TYR A 704 -30.28 17.55 -4.49
N ASP A 705 -29.04 17.23 -4.09
CA ASP A 705 -27.83 17.76 -4.73
C ASP A 705 -27.43 16.91 -5.96
N SER A 706 -27.98 15.70 -6.09
CA SER A 706 -27.73 14.81 -7.23
C SER A 706 -28.53 15.25 -8.47
N GLU A 707 -27.86 15.44 -9.60
CA GLU A 707 -28.53 15.75 -10.89
C GLU A 707 -29.49 14.65 -11.36
N TRP A 708 -29.36 13.44 -10.82
CA TRP A 708 -30.18 12.28 -11.17
C TRP A 708 -31.37 12.09 -10.22
N ASN A 709 -31.50 12.91 -9.18
CA ASN A 709 -32.66 12.87 -8.28
C ASN A 709 -33.97 13.14 -9.05
N GLU A 710 -34.13 14.32 -9.62
CA GLU A 710 -35.34 14.73 -10.33
C GLU A 710 -35.66 13.80 -11.52
N PRO A 711 -34.74 13.55 -12.47
CA PRO A 711 -35.03 12.74 -13.66
C PRO A 711 -35.37 11.27 -13.40
N LEU A 712 -34.92 10.69 -12.28
CA LEU A 712 -35.11 9.27 -11.98
C LEU A 712 -36.12 8.99 -10.86
N THR A 713 -36.42 9.97 -10.01
CA THR A 713 -37.22 9.75 -8.79
C THR A 713 -38.51 10.56 -8.73
N GLU A 714 -38.67 11.58 -9.58
CA GLU A 714 -39.96 12.28 -9.68
C GLU A 714 -41.09 11.39 -10.23
N TRP A 715 -42.30 11.71 -9.80
CA TRP A 715 -43.51 11.00 -10.15
C TRP A 715 -43.86 11.15 -11.63
N ALA A 716 -44.19 10.04 -12.27
CA ALA A 716 -44.68 10.03 -13.64
C ALA A 716 -46.22 10.15 -13.64
N ASP A 717 -46.75 11.29 -14.13
CA ASP A 717 -48.16 11.56 -14.42
C ASP A 717 -49.14 11.51 -13.22
N ASP A 718 -49.03 12.44 -12.25
CA ASP A 718 -49.96 12.63 -11.11
C ASP A 718 -50.21 11.37 -10.22
N GLU A 719 -49.44 10.30 -10.43
CA GLU A 719 -49.51 9.03 -9.69
C GLU A 719 -48.15 8.76 -9.00
N ASP A 720 -48.18 8.29 -7.74
CA ASP A 720 -47.03 8.18 -6.80
C ASP A 720 -45.92 7.16 -7.20
N VAL A 721 -45.58 7.01 -8.49
CA VAL A 721 -44.59 6.06 -9.02
C VAL A 721 -43.63 6.76 -9.98
N SER A 722 -42.32 6.56 -9.80
CA SER A 722 -41.29 7.17 -10.65
C SER A 722 -40.99 6.38 -11.92
N ILE A 723 -40.35 7.03 -12.90
CA ILE A 723 -39.88 6.35 -14.14
C ILE A 723 -38.93 5.18 -13.85
N SER A 724 -38.10 5.30 -12.81
CA SER A 724 -37.17 4.27 -12.37
C SER A 724 -37.88 3.03 -11.83
N GLU A 725 -38.96 3.24 -11.06
CA GLU A 725 -39.77 2.14 -10.52
C GLU A 725 -40.52 1.41 -11.63
N ILE A 726 -41.02 2.15 -12.62
CA ILE A 726 -41.66 1.57 -13.81
C ILE A 726 -40.64 0.78 -14.64
N ALA A 727 -39.44 1.33 -14.89
CA ALA A 727 -38.38 0.64 -15.63
C ALA A 727 -37.94 -0.66 -14.93
N ALA A 728 -37.73 -0.61 -13.62
CA ALA A 728 -37.38 -1.79 -12.82
C ALA A 728 -38.50 -2.85 -12.84
N ALA A 729 -39.76 -2.43 -12.72
CA ALA A 729 -40.92 -3.33 -12.78
C ALA A 729 -41.10 -3.96 -14.17
N PHE A 730 -40.85 -3.20 -15.24
CA PHE A 730 -40.88 -3.69 -16.61
C PHE A 730 -39.88 -4.84 -16.83
N LEU A 731 -38.65 -4.68 -16.31
CA LEU A 731 -37.57 -5.66 -16.45
C LEU A 731 -37.65 -6.85 -15.48
N SER A 732 -38.55 -6.82 -14.51
CA SER A 732 -38.61 -7.82 -13.44
C SER A 732 -39.49 -9.02 -13.81
N PRO A 733 -38.95 -10.26 -13.77
CA PRO A 733 -39.77 -11.46 -13.84
C PRO A 733 -40.70 -11.58 -12.63
N LYS A 734 -41.88 -12.19 -12.82
CA LYS A 734 -42.83 -12.52 -11.75
C LYS A 734 -43.01 -14.03 -11.64
N ALA A 735 -43.16 -14.52 -10.41
CA ALA A 735 -43.42 -15.95 -10.16
C ALA A 735 -44.82 -16.37 -10.63
N VAL A 736 -45.79 -15.44 -10.57
CA VAL A 736 -47.18 -15.62 -10.99
C VAL A 736 -47.65 -14.35 -11.70
N GLY A 737 -48.34 -14.51 -12.84
CA GLY A 737 -48.89 -13.41 -13.62
C GLY A 737 -48.05 -13.05 -14.84
N TRP A 738 -48.68 -12.32 -15.77
CA TRP A 738 -48.04 -11.87 -17.02
C TRP A 738 -47.01 -10.77 -16.74
N THR A 739 -45.93 -10.74 -17.53
CA THR A 739 -44.94 -9.66 -17.52
C THR A 739 -44.61 -9.21 -18.95
N PRO A 740 -44.23 -7.94 -19.17
CA PRO A 740 -43.88 -7.43 -20.51
C PRO A 740 -42.75 -8.20 -21.19
N ILE A 741 -41.90 -8.83 -20.37
CA ILE A 741 -40.71 -9.53 -20.81
C ILE A 741 -40.89 -11.05 -20.92
N GLU A 742 -42.06 -11.61 -20.61
CA GLU A 742 -42.30 -13.07 -20.49
C GLU A 742 -41.85 -13.87 -21.73
N GLY A 743 -42.03 -13.31 -22.93
CA GLY A 743 -41.60 -13.93 -24.19
C GLY A 743 -40.08 -13.95 -24.43
N TYR A 744 -39.33 -13.13 -23.69
CA TYR A 744 -37.91 -12.83 -23.94
C TYR A 744 -37.00 -13.21 -22.77
N GLN A 745 -37.58 -13.77 -21.70
CA GLN A 745 -36.85 -14.20 -20.51
C GLN A 745 -35.84 -15.31 -20.85
N THR A 746 -34.67 -15.21 -20.24
CA THR A 746 -33.61 -16.22 -20.26
C THR A 746 -32.92 -16.29 -18.90
N LEU A 747 -31.95 -17.20 -18.73
CA LEU A 747 -31.02 -17.10 -17.62
C LEU A 747 -29.94 -16.07 -17.95
N ILE A 748 -29.77 -15.09 -17.08
CA ILE A 748 -28.69 -14.11 -17.14
C ILE A 748 -27.62 -14.45 -16.11
N HIS A 749 -26.38 -14.08 -16.37
CA HIS A 749 -25.26 -14.26 -15.45
C HIS A 749 -25.38 -13.35 -14.22
N GLY A 750 -25.84 -12.11 -14.39
CA GLY A 750 -26.19 -11.18 -13.31
C GLY A 750 -25.03 -10.39 -12.67
N ASP A 751 -23.78 -10.73 -12.97
CA ASP A 751 -22.58 -9.98 -12.55
C ASP A 751 -21.52 -9.98 -13.65
N VAL A 752 -21.93 -9.63 -14.88
CA VAL A 752 -21.05 -9.63 -16.04
C VAL A 752 -20.09 -8.46 -15.98
N LYS A 753 -18.80 -8.77 -15.92
CA LYS A 753 -17.68 -7.82 -15.95
C LYS A 753 -16.40 -8.57 -16.33
N SER A 754 -15.39 -7.85 -16.81
CA SER A 754 -14.11 -8.44 -17.22
C SER A 754 -13.46 -9.25 -16.09
N GLU A 755 -13.65 -8.84 -14.84
CA GLU A 755 -13.10 -9.56 -13.71
C GLU A 755 -13.67 -10.96 -13.55
N ASN A 756 -14.91 -11.21 -14.00
CA ASN A 756 -15.60 -12.49 -13.88
C ASN A 756 -15.45 -13.38 -15.14
N MET A 757 -14.39 -13.17 -15.93
CA MET A 757 -14.09 -13.99 -17.10
C MET A 757 -12.60 -14.30 -17.25
N PHE A 758 -12.32 -15.47 -17.84
CA PHE A 758 -11.02 -15.85 -18.37
C PHE A 758 -11.05 -15.85 -19.89
N THR A 759 -9.91 -15.60 -20.54
CA THR A 759 -9.76 -15.68 -22.00
C THR A 759 -8.65 -16.63 -22.39
N SER A 760 -8.74 -17.15 -23.62
CA SER A 760 -7.61 -17.82 -24.27
C SER A 760 -6.45 -16.83 -24.43
N SER A 761 -5.26 -17.36 -24.73
CA SER A 761 -4.08 -16.51 -24.99
C SER A 761 -4.26 -15.59 -26.22
N SER A 762 -5.11 -15.97 -27.18
CA SER A 762 -5.47 -15.11 -28.32
C SER A 762 -6.56 -14.08 -27.98
N GLY A 763 -7.32 -14.31 -26.90
CA GLY A 763 -8.48 -13.51 -26.52
C GLY A 763 -9.76 -13.85 -27.28
N GLU A 764 -9.72 -14.78 -28.24
CA GLU A 764 -10.83 -15.12 -29.14
C GLU A 764 -11.87 -16.04 -28.49
N GLU A 765 -11.50 -16.71 -27.40
CA GLU A 765 -12.40 -17.57 -26.63
C GLU A 765 -12.40 -17.13 -25.17
N VAL A 766 -13.56 -17.24 -24.53
CA VAL A 766 -13.74 -16.80 -23.15
C VAL A 766 -14.57 -17.81 -22.36
N ALA A 767 -14.36 -17.82 -21.04
CA ALA A 767 -15.17 -18.57 -20.09
C ALA A 767 -15.54 -17.67 -18.91
N PHE A 768 -16.83 -17.54 -18.62
CA PHE A 768 -17.32 -16.78 -17.47
C PHE A 768 -17.38 -17.65 -16.21
N TYR A 769 -17.27 -17.00 -15.06
CA TYR A 769 -17.36 -17.60 -13.73
C TYR A 769 -18.05 -16.65 -12.74
N ASP A 770 -18.27 -17.09 -11.50
CA ASP A 770 -19.00 -16.35 -10.45
C ASP A 770 -20.51 -16.13 -10.76
N PHE A 771 -21.25 -17.24 -10.89
CA PHE A 771 -22.70 -17.24 -11.13
C PHE A 771 -23.53 -17.06 -9.85
N GLN A 772 -23.08 -16.21 -8.91
CA GLN A 772 -23.80 -15.94 -7.65
C GLN A 772 -25.15 -15.26 -7.82
N TYR A 773 -25.31 -14.52 -8.92
CA TYR A 773 -26.51 -13.74 -9.21
C TYR A 773 -27.24 -14.24 -10.46
N VAL A 774 -26.99 -15.49 -10.87
CA VAL A 774 -27.69 -16.11 -11.99
C VAL A 774 -29.17 -16.28 -11.68
N GLY A 775 -30.04 -15.93 -12.63
CA GLY A 775 -31.48 -15.96 -12.45
C GLY A 775 -32.23 -15.62 -13.73
N LEU A 776 -33.56 -15.56 -13.67
CA LEU A 776 -34.34 -15.14 -14.82
C LEU A 776 -34.15 -13.65 -15.09
N GLY A 777 -34.16 -13.24 -16.35
CA GLY A 777 -34.11 -11.84 -16.73
C GLY A 777 -33.97 -11.68 -18.24
N LEU A 778 -33.70 -10.46 -18.68
CA LEU A 778 -33.35 -10.17 -20.06
C LEU A 778 -31.84 -10.11 -20.25
N GLY A 779 -31.33 -10.74 -21.30
CA GLY A 779 -29.89 -10.70 -21.60
C GLY A 779 -29.31 -9.30 -21.77
N VAL A 780 -30.14 -8.30 -22.12
CA VAL A 780 -29.72 -6.89 -22.19
C VAL A 780 -29.33 -6.28 -20.83
N CYS A 781 -29.82 -6.83 -19.71
CA CYS A 781 -29.41 -6.39 -18.37
C CYS A 781 -27.93 -6.72 -18.10
N ASP A 782 -27.48 -7.89 -18.55
CA ASP A 782 -26.06 -8.26 -18.52
C ASP A 782 -25.24 -7.38 -19.47
N LEU A 783 -25.78 -7.06 -20.65
CA LEU A 783 -25.12 -6.16 -21.60
C LEU A 783 -24.94 -4.74 -21.05
N ALA A 784 -25.94 -4.20 -20.33
CA ALA A 784 -25.87 -2.82 -19.82
C ALA A 784 -24.68 -2.68 -18.88
N LYS A 785 -24.55 -3.64 -17.95
CA LYS A 785 -23.41 -3.73 -17.04
C LYS A 785 -22.09 -3.98 -17.78
N PHE A 786 -22.08 -4.89 -18.76
CA PHE A 786 -20.87 -5.23 -19.52
C PHE A 786 -20.35 -4.05 -20.35
N PHE A 787 -21.24 -3.31 -21.02
CA PHE A 787 -20.90 -2.15 -21.85
C PHE A 787 -20.36 -1.02 -20.99
N THR A 788 -20.93 -0.79 -19.81
CA THR A 788 -20.40 0.21 -18.88
C THR A 788 -19.07 -0.23 -18.26
N CYS A 789 -18.95 -1.47 -17.81
CA CYS A 789 -17.80 -1.89 -16.98
C CYS A 789 -16.59 -2.42 -17.75
N SER A 790 -16.76 -2.90 -18.99
CA SER A 790 -15.75 -3.77 -19.61
C SER A 790 -15.50 -3.54 -21.09
N VAL A 791 -16.47 -2.99 -21.83
CA VAL A 791 -16.31 -2.68 -23.26
C VAL A 791 -15.51 -1.39 -23.44
N PRO A 792 -14.54 -1.35 -24.37
CA PRO A 792 -13.88 -0.10 -24.73
C PRO A 792 -14.81 1.00 -25.17
N LEU A 793 -14.58 2.20 -24.63
CA LEU A 793 -15.34 3.38 -25.02
C LEU A 793 -15.25 3.65 -26.53
N ASN A 794 -14.07 3.46 -27.13
CA ASN A 794 -13.87 3.62 -28.58
C ASN A 794 -14.61 2.57 -29.44
N MET A 795 -15.20 1.53 -28.84
CA MET A 795 -16.11 0.61 -29.53
C MET A 795 -17.58 1.03 -29.40
N LEU A 796 -17.90 1.93 -28.46
CA LEU A 796 -19.24 2.45 -28.25
C LEU A 796 -19.47 3.75 -29.02
N VAL A 797 -18.48 4.65 -29.00
CA VAL A 797 -18.55 5.99 -29.58
C VAL A 797 -17.36 6.24 -30.52
N ALA A 798 -17.59 7.05 -31.56
CA ALA A 798 -16.56 7.39 -32.55
C ALA A 798 -15.63 8.52 -32.10
N ASP A 799 -16.14 9.46 -31.30
CA ASP A 799 -15.38 10.59 -30.75
C ASP A 799 -14.94 10.26 -29.32
N SER A 800 -13.77 10.77 -28.93
CA SER A 800 -13.25 10.66 -27.56
C SER A 800 -14.02 11.58 -26.60
N HIS A 801 -14.63 12.65 -27.11
CA HIS A 801 -15.46 13.56 -26.32
C HIS A 801 -16.93 13.12 -26.37
N ILE A 802 -17.53 12.89 -25.19
CA ILE A 802 -18.93 12.51 -25.06
C ILE A 802 -19.75 13.77 -24.77
N PRO A 803 -20.74 14.12 -25.62
CA PRO A 803 -21.64 15.23 -25.34
C PRO A 803 -22.54 14.94 -24.13
N SER A 804 -23.17 15.96 -23.57
CA SER A 804 -24.11 15.81 -22.43
C SER A 804 -25.29 14.87 -22.74
N GLU A 805 -25.70 14.82 -24.01
CA GLU A 805 -26.77 13.96 -24.53
C GLU A 805 -26.28 13.24 -25.78
N LEU A 806 -26.51 11.93 -25.82
CA LEU A 806 -26.01 11.07 -26.88
C LEU A 806 -27.10 10.09 -27.33
N SER A 807 -27.48 10.13 -28.61
CA SER A 807 -28.29 9.08 -29.23
C SER A 807 -27.44 7.84 -29.51
N MET A 808 -28.07 6.67 -29.73
CA MET A 808 -27.36 5.42 -30.01
C MET A 808 -26.39 5.59 -31.19
N GLN A 809 -25.10 5.40 -30.93
CA GLN A 809 -24.05 5.54 -31.94
C GLN A 809 -23.87 4.23 -32.71
N GLU A 810 -23.18 4.32 -33.85
CA GLU A 810 -22.94 3.17 -34.74
C GLU A 810 -22.12 2.06 -34.05
N GLY A 811 -21.16 2.41 -33.20
CA GLY A 811 -20.37 1.43 -32.43
C GLY A 811 -21.22 0.59 -31.47
N GLU A 812 -21.99 1.27 -30.61
CA GLU A 812 -22.99 0.64 -29.74
C GLU A 812 -23.95 -0.26 -30.54
N ARG A 813 -24.50 0.26 -31.64
CA ARG A 813 -25.41 -0.47 -32.52
C ARG A 813 -24.78 -1.75 -33.09
N GLN A 814 -23.55 -1.69 -33.59
CA GLN A 814 -22.88 -2.86 -34.17
C GLN A 814 -22.64 -3.98 -33.16
N LEU A 815 -22.28 -3.63 -31.92
CA LEU A 815 -22.11 -4.61 -30.85
C LEU A 815 -23.43 -5.26 -30.46
N LEU A 816 -24.49 -4.46 -30.36
CA LEU A 816 -25.85 -4.94 -30.10
C LEU A 816 -26.37 -5.84 -31.24
N GLU A 817 -26.15 -5.46 -32.50
CA GLU A 817 -26.55 -6.27 -33.66
C GLU A 817 -25.80 -7.60 -33.70
N ARG A 818 -24.50 -7.63 -33.35
CA ARG A 818 -23.72 -8.86 -33.24
C ARG A 818 -24.33 -9.81 -32.21
N TYR A 819 -24.59 -9.30 -31.01
CA TYR A 819 -25.21 -10.06 -29.93
C TYR A 819 -26.61 -10.55 -30.32
N TRP A 820 -27.45 -9.66 -30.86
CA TRP A 820 -28.85 -9.94 -31.21
C TRP A 820 -28.98 -11.01 -32.29
N LYS A 821 -28.21 -10.91 -33.39
CA LYS A 821 -28.23 -11.90 -34.48
C LYS A 821 -27.93 -13.31 -33.96
N ARG A 822 -26.89 -13.43 -33.15
CA ARG A 822 -26.49 -14.71 -32.56
C ARG A 822 -27.46 -15.22 -31.50
N LEU A 823 -28.04 -14.32 -30.69
CA LEU A 823 -29.07 -14.67 -29.70
C LEU A 823 -30.28 -15.31 -30.37
N VAL A 824 -30.80 -14.70 -31.44
CA VAL A 824 -31.96 -15.20 -32.21
C VAL A 824 -31.62 -16.53 -32.90
N GLU A 825 -30.43 -16.64 -33.48
CA GLU A 825 -29.95 -17.87 -34.11
C GLU A 825 -29.89 -19.05 -33.13
N VAL A 826 -29.29 -18.85 -31.95
CA VAL A 826 -29.12 -19.89 -30.92
C VAL A 826 -30.46 -20.19 -30.22
N GLY A 827 -31.22 -19.15 -29.87
CA GLY A 827 -32.48 -19.26 -29.13
C GLY A 827 -33.65 -19.79 -29.96
N LYS A 828 -33.58 -19.64 -31.30
CA LYS A 828 -34.64 -20.02 -32.25
C LYS A 828 -36.01 -19.43 -31.89
N GLN A 829 -36.00 -18.20 -31.40
CA GLN A 829 -37.19 -17.43 -31.02
C GLN A 829 -37.19 -16.07 -31.71
N GLU A 830 -38.36 -15.50 -31.91
CA GLU A 830 -38.51 -14.20 -32.57
C GLU A 830 -38.19 -13.06 -31.59
N TYR A 831 -37.19 -12.25 -31.93
CA TYR A 831 -36.89 -10.98 -31.26
C TYR A 831 -36.76 -9.90 -32.33
N THR A 832 -37.76 -9.06 -32.50
CA THR A 832 -37.60 -7.95 -33.45
C THR A 832 -36.59 -6.93 -32.92
N TRP A 833 -35.82 -6.32 -33.82
CA TRP A 833 -34.81 -5.33 -33.45
C TRP A 833 -35.39 -4.15 -32.65
N SER A 834 -36.60 -3.69 -32.98
CA SER A 834 -37.27 -2.59 -32.28
C SER A 834 -37.60 -2.94 -30.83
N ILE A 835 -38.12 -4.14 -30.56
CA ILE A 835 -38.41 -4.59 -29.19
C ILE A 835 -37.09 -4.78 -28.43
N PHE A 836 -36.07 -5.34 -29.09
CA PHE A 836 -34.74 -5.52 -28.48
C PHE A 836 -34.12 -4.19 -28.04
N VAL A 837 -34.18 -3.15 -28.89
CA VAL A 837 -33.69 -1.81 -28.57
C VAL A 837 -34.47 -1.21 -27.40
N ARG A 838 -35.80 -1.33 -27.37
CA ARG A 838 -36.60 -0.83 -26.24
C ARG A 838 -36.21 -1.49 -24.92
N HIS A 839 -35.99 -2.80 -24.93
CA HIS A 839 -35.50 -3.52 -23.75
C HIS A 839 -34.08 -3.09 -23.35
N TRP A 840 -33.19 -2.89 -24.32
CA TRP A 840 -31.84 -2.37 -24.10
C TRP A 840 -31.85 -0.99 -23.42
N GLU A 841 -32.63 -0.06 -23.94
CA GLU A 841 -32.73 1.30 -23.39
C GLU A 841 -33.33 1.30 -21.98
N THR A 842 -34.33 0.44 -21.74
CA THR A 842 -34.89 0.25 -20.39
C THR A 842 -33.85 -0.31 -19.41
N ALA A 843 -33.00 -1.25 -19.86
CA ALA A 843 -31.91 -1.78 -19.07
C ALA A 843 -30.83 -0.74 -18.74
N LEU A 844 -30.52 0.19 -19.66
CA LEU A 844 -29.61 1.31 -19.38
C LEU A 844 -30.17 2.26 -18.32
N VAL A 845 -31.47 2.56 -18.37
CA VAL A 845 -32.13 3.42 -17.37
C VAL A 845 -32.09 2.78 -15.98
N ASP A 846 -32.44 1.50 -15.83
CA ASP A 846 -32.35 0.82 -14.53
C ASP A 846 -30.90 0.65 -14.04
N TRP A 847 -29.95 0.44 -14.96
CA TRP A 847 -28.53 0.37 -14.63
C TRP A 847 -27.99 1.71 -14.12
N LEU A 848 -28.35 2.83 -14.77
CA LEU A 848 -27.98 4.15 -14.30
C LEU A 848 -28.61 4.47 -12.95
N ARG A 849 -29.90 4.14 -12.74
CA ARG A 849 -30.55 4.28 -11.42
C ARG A 849 -29.71 3.61 -10.33
N PHE A 850 -29.23 2.40 -10.59
CA PHE A 850 -28.35 1.72 -9.63
C PHE A 850 -27.03 2.49 -9.41
N GLN A 851 -26.34 2.93 -10.46
CA GLN A 851 -25.09 3.68 -10.31
C GLN A 851 -25.29 5.03 -9.61
N ALA A 852 -26.33 5.78 -9.93
CA ALA A 852 -26.65 7.05 -9.26
C ALA A 852 -26.91 6.85 -7.76
N SER A 853 -27.51 5.72 -7.36
CA SER A 853 -27.81 5.42 -5.95
C SER A 853 -26.65 4.84 -5.13
N TRP A 854 -25.60 4.33 -5.78
CA TRP A 854 -24.52 3.58 -5.11
C TRP A 854 -23.13 4.18 -5.38
N GLY A 855 -22.91 4.70 -6.57
CA GLY A 855 -21.65 5.26 -7.07
C GLY A 855 -21.44 4.97 -8.56
N PHE A 856 -20.61 5.77 -9.20
CA PHE A 856 -20.32 5.66 -10.63
C PHE A 856 -18.97 4.99 -10.92
N TRP A 857 -18.91 4.17 -11.96
CA TRP A 857 -17.68 3.54 -12.47
C TRP A 857 -17.85 3.03 -13.90
N GLY A 858 -16.73 2.90 -14.62
CA GLY A 858 -16.70 2.48 -16.02
C GLY A 858 -17.00 3.63 -16.98
N ASN A 859 -17.60 3.33 -18.13
CA ASN A 859 -18.03 4.29 -19.16
C ASN A 859 -19.26 5.10 -18.69
N THR A 860 -19.10 5.82 -17.57
CA THR A 860 -20.18 6.56 -16.89
C THR A 860 -20.70 7.68 -17.76
N ASP A 861 -19.81 8.52 -18.29
CA ASP A 861 -20.18 9.65 -19.16
C ASP A 861 -21.02 9.19 -20.37
N TRP A 862 -20.71 8.02 -20.94
CA TRP A 862 -21.50 7.41 -22.03
C TRP A 862 -22.87 6.96 -21.56
N LEU A 863 -22.94 6.25 -20.42
CA LEU A 863 -24.19 5.77 -19.85
C LEU A 863 -25.13 6.94 -19.53
N GLU A 864 -24.60 7.95 -18.84
CA GLU A 864 -25.30 9.17 -18.49
C GLU A 864 -25.83 9.89 -19.74
N ALA A 865 -24.97 10.13 -20.73
CA ALA A 865 -25.37 10.81 -21.96
C ALA A 865 -26.43 10.03 -22.75
N ARG A 866 -26.32 8.69 -22.80
CA ARG A 866 -27.34 7.81 -23.41
C ARG A 866 -28.67 7.90 -22.68
N VAL A 867 -28.65 7.83 -21.34
CA VAL A 867 -29.88 7.88 -20.54
C VAL A 867 -30.53 9.26 -20.58
N ARG A 868 -29.77 10.37 -20.58
CA ARG A 868 -30.36 11.71 -20.81
C ARG A 868 -31.11 11.78 -22.14
N SER A 869 -30.55 11.18 -23.20
CA SER A 869 -31.24 11.09 -24.50
C SER A 869 -32.48 10.18 -24.46
N ILE A 870 -32.42 9.03 -23.79
CA ILE A 870 -33.55 8.08 -23.68
C ILE A 870 -34.69 8.71 -22.88
N LEU A 871 -34.37 9.34 -21.76
CA LEU A 871 -35.36 10.01 -20.93
C LEU A 871 -36.04 11.18 -21.66
N LYS A 872 -35.47 11.76 -22.71
CA LYS A 872 -36.15 12.79 -23.50
C LYS A 872 -37.05 12.23 -24.61
N ASP A 873 -36.98 10.94 -24.89
CA ASP A 873 -37.81 10.29 -25.90
C ASP A 873 -39.21 10.01 -25.33
N GLN A 874 -40.19 10.79 -25.78
CA GLN A 874 -41.58 10.67 -25.34
C GLN A 874 -42.23 9.35 -25.80
N GLU A 875 -41.88 8.85 -27.00
CA GLU A 875 -42.43 7.57 -27.48
C GLU A 875 -41.93 6.40 -26.62
N TRP A 876 -40.67 6.46 -26.19
CA TRP A 876 -40.12 5.48 -25.25
C TRP A 876 -40.82 5.54 -23.89
N ARG A 877 -41.03 6.74 -23.34
CA ARG A 877 -41.73 6.95 -22.05
C ARG A 877 -43.16 6.41 -22.09
N ASP A 878 -43.94 6.81 -23.08
CA ASP A 878 -45.35 6.40 -23.21
C ASP A 878 -45.45 4.88 -23.40
N ALA A 879 -44.53 4.29 -24.17
CA ALA A 879 -44.45 2.85 -24.33
C ALA A 879 -44.06 2.13 -23.03
N LEU A 880 -43.17 2.67 -22.21
CA LEU A 880 -42.79 2.06 -20.94
C LEU A 880 -43.97 2.10 -19.95
N ILE A 881 -44.59 3.27 -19.80
CA ILE A 881 -45.69 3.52 -18.86
C ILE A 881 -46.91 2.65 -19.18
N SER A 882 -47.27 2.51 -20.46
CA SER A 882 -48.44 1.73 -20.89
C SER A 882 -48.31 0.20 -20.71
N ASN A 883 -47.10 -0.31 -20.48
CA ASN A 883 -46.84 -1.75 -20.39
C ASN A 883 -46.71 -2.28 -18.96
N VAL A 884 -46.84 -1.44 -17.93
CA VAL A 884 -46.69 -1.88 -16.53
C VAL A 884 -47.94 -1.55 -15.71
N ASP A 885 -48.38 -2.51 -14.90
CA ASP A 885 -49.44 -2.29 -13.92
C ASP A 885 -48.90 -1.49 -12.72
N LYS A 886 -49.21 -0.19 -12.69
CA LYS A 886 -48.77 0.74 -11.65
C LYS A 886 -49.30 0.38 -10.25
N THR A 887 -50.50 -0.21 -10.16
CA THR A 887 -51.07 -0.61 -8.85
C THR A 887 -50.27 -1.72 -8.19
N SER A 888 -49.68 -2.61 -8.98
CA SER A 888 -48.75 -3.64 -8.50
C SER A 888 -47.47 -3.05 -7.92
N ILE A 889 -47.03 -1.88 -8.37
CA ILE A 889 -45.80 -1.23 -7.90
C ILE A 889 -46.03 -0.58 -6.53
N SER A 890 -47.14 0.15 -6.37
CA SER A 890 -47.51 0.77 -5.10
C SER A 890 -47.68 -0.26 -3.98
N ASN A 891 -48.32 -1.40 -4.28
CA ASN A 891 -48.48 -2.50 -3.32
C ASN A 891 -47.13 -3.13 -2.91
N GLN A 892 -46.16 -3.22 -3.83
CA GLN A 892 -44.80 -3.70 -3.50
C GLN A 892 -44.04 -2.72 -2.60
N ARG A 893 -44.27 -1.41 -2.79
CA ARG A 893 -43.69 -0.34 -1.94
C ARG A 893 -44.17 -0.49 -0.50
N GLU A 894 -45.47 -0.64 -0.28
CA GLU A 894 -46.07 -0.86 1.04
C GLU A 894 -45.63 -2.17 1.72
N ALA A 895 -45.41 -3.25 0.95
CA ALA A 895 -44.95 -4.53 1.51
C ALA A 895 -43.46 -4.56 1.91
N SER A 896 -42.68 -3.58 1.40
CA SER A 896 -41.24 -3.44 1.62
C SER A 896 -40.85 -2.44 2.71
N GLY A 897 -41.74 -1.49 3.04
CA GLY A 897 -41.65 -0.64 4.24
C GLY A 897 -42.02 -1.41 5.50
#